data_AF-W2LXN9-F1
#
_entry.id   AF-W2LXN9-F1
#
_cell.length_a   1.000
_cell.length_b   1.000
_cell.length_c   1.000
_cell.angle_alpha   90.00
_cell.angle_beta   90.00
_cell.angle_gamma   90.00
#
_symmetry.space_group_name_H-M   'P 1'
#
loop_
_entity.id
_entity.type
_entity.pdbx_description
1 polymer ?
#
loop_
_entity_poly.entity_id
_entity_poly.type
_entity_poly.pdbx_seq_one_letter_code
_entity_poly.pdbx_strand_id
1 'polypeptide(L)'
;MEEANVAASGEGTDATMVQNATERTSARAALSNGTGTTPIASPGASGDASETSADSAGRRIQHRANYSVKKKRELIALAQIAGVREVCRMEGIPRRTLRHWLDDADKINSFEGPDTRKSIGRSGRREILPFGRELSAFLEEGRREGRDMTSSHMIDYIRQNHAQWLEGYMAGKKSAESGQAALARLCQRFVERHGFTQAGATTGSTRSSSTTSMTSANTPAATSSAPATSTVPVPPSRELETDVVQSNSLEYDVNDDSPLLFGLDIGTTAVKCVVVKANDGQTVAMANVSLSDVTVPTRHGEDVVENRIGVQNVDQVLLAVQRAVRLLPEAARRRAISVGICGQMHGIVWWCSRAVHEAAERLLATGGHNDDDTYEPVWSELITWQDQRCTPAFLESCREKIARFKPTENASPPIRIAAGYGLASFAYTLENSPRTLVGMDACGTIHDFVAFVLCGHTLRSETFMDTTDAHSWGGLNLQTQTWDPRVLRALRIPSSMLPTVKKPGTCIGHTSAGHAGFGLPANKPVCVPMGDHPCSVLAALSKRQSQPGSESNLTLVNIGTSAQMAMVLTGADVAKLSSSREAQDQGNSSFEVRPFLFEDRFLGVAASLSGGNTFAWLVQQWQQWTEEMGLTPSSNDDDEEQAAQREAEIYARLIGLGLQREDTELTFVPTLNGERADPDATGRIVKLRMNNWSMGDISAALCRGLVDNLFAMIPTELQTLASAQPMIGTGNALVRNELLQRFLLRRLDQPQALHLQTAADAAVGASLTPSLLGGRPVVLNV
;
A
#
# COMPACT_ATOMS: atom_id res chain seq x y z
N MET A 1 59.14 -49.16 9.22
CA MET A 1 58.10 -49.61 8.28
C MET A 1 57.55 -48.35 7.64
N GLU A 2 58.42 -47.66 6.89
CA GLU A 2 58.55 -47.69 5.40
C GLU A 2 57.48 -46.79 4.77
N GLU A 3 57.81 -45.53 4.46
CA GLU A 3 58.42 -45.03 3.19
C GLU A 3 57.39 -45.01 2.04
N ALA A 4 57.34 -44.07 1.09
CA ALA A 4 58.01 -42.80 0.82
C ALA A 4 57.31 -42.14 -0.40
N ASN A 5 57.60 -40.85 -0.61
CA ASN A 5 57.37 -40.04 -1.82
C ASN A 5 57.62 -40.76 -3.17
N VAL A 6 56.88 -40.35 -4.22
CA VAL A 6 57.44 -40.15 -5.58
C VAL A 6 56.79 -38.93 -6.24
N ALA A 7 57.63 -38.13 -6.90
CA ALA A 7 57.38 -36.84 -7.52
C ALA A 7 57.41 -36.89 -9.07
N ALA A 8 56.71 -35.91 -9.66
CA ALA A 8 57.13 -35.02 -10.76
C ALA A 8 57.43 -35.50 -12.20
N SER A 9 57.01 -34.61 -13.13
CA SER A 9 57.53 -34.30 -14.49
C SER A 9 57.30 -35.34 -15.60
N GLY A 10 57.08 -35.01 -16.87
CA GLY A 10 57.13 -33.78 -17.65
C GLY A 10 57.02 -34.15 -19.15
N GLU A 11 57.23 -33.16 -20.03
CA GLU A 11 57.31 -33.23 -21.52
C GLU A 11 55.98 -33.08 -22.29
N GLY A 12 55.82 -32.22 -23.30
CA GLY A 12 56.80 -31.37 -23.99
C GLY A 12 56.73 -31.54 -25.52
N THR A 13 56.15 -30.52 -26.18
CA THR A 13 56.51 -29.94 -27.51
C THR A 13 56.47 -30.75 -28.82
N ASP A 14 55.74 -30.19 -29.80
CA ASP A 14 56.15 -29.69 -31.14
C ASP A 14 55.11 -30.01 -32.23
N ALA A 15 54.90 -29.28 -33.34
CA ALA A 15 55.11 -27.89 -33.78
C ALA A 15 54.69 -27.83 -35.27
N THR A 16 54.57 -26.61 -35.81
CA THR A 16 54.57 -26.17 -37.24
C THR A 16 53.24 -26.19 -38.03
N MET A 17 52.91 -25.21 -38.89
CA MET A 17 53.21 -23.78 -39.08
C MET A 17 52.35 -23.28 -40.28
N VAL A 18 52.18 -21.95 -40.42
CA VAL A 18 52.07 -21.10 -41.66
C VAL A 18 50.92 -20.05 -41.66
N GLN A 19 51.26 -18.84 -41.20
CA GLN A 19 51.28 -17.50 -41.85
C GLN A 19 50.07 -16.70 -42.41
N ASN A 20 50.19 -15.37 -42.12
CA ASN A 20 49.74 -14.09 -42.75
C ASN A 20 48.42 -13.45 -42.25
N ALA A 21 48.45 -12.39 -41.41
CA ALA A 21 48.83 -10.96 -41.60
C ALA A 21 47.82 -10.18 -42.49
N THR A 22 47.22 -9.02 -42.13
CA THR A 22 47.84 -7.79 -41.59
C THR A 22 46.78 -6.81 -41.03
N GLU A 23 47.18 -6.02 -40.02
CA GLU A 23 46.50 -4.85 -39.43
C GLU A 23 46.52 -3.61 -40.33
N ARG A 24 45.71 -2.58 -40.00
CA ARG A 24 46.22 -1.19 -39.83
C ARG A 24 45.23 -0.23 -39.13
N THR A 25 45.84 0.54 -38.24
CA THR A 25 45.39 1.68 -37.41
C THR A 25 45.44 3.02 -38.16
N SER A 26 44.69 4.05 -37.70
CA SER A 26 45.27 5.32 -37.18
C SER A 26 44.31 6.54 -37.07
N ALA A 27 44.39 7.15 -35.89
CA ALA A 27 44.31 8.54 -35.39
C ALA A 27 43.91 9.79 -36.23
N ARG A 28 43.16 10.66 -35.51
CA ARG A 28 42.96 12.14 -35.51
C ARG A 28 43.84 13.07 -36.37
N ALA A 29 43.19 14.09 -36.97
CA ALA A 29 43.48 15.53 -36.78
C ALA A 29 42.39 16.45 -37.43
N ALA A 30 42.25 17.67 -36.90
CA ALA A 30 41.27 18.70 -37.25
C ALA A 30 41.65 19.54 -38.49
N LEU A 31 40.65 20.17 -39.15
CA LEU A 31 40.64 21.58 -39.62
C LEU A 31 39.34 21.92 -40.37
N SER A 32 39.03 23.22 -40.43
CA SER A 32 37.74 23.86 -40.68
C SER A 32 37.48 24.31 -42.14
N ASN A 33 36.24 24.80 -42.34
CA ASN A 33 35.70 25.72 -43.35
C ASN A 33 35.13 25.15 -44.68
N GLY A 34 33.79 25.15 -44.76
CA GLY A 34 33.07 26.21 -45.50
C GLY A 34 32.45 25.87 -46.86
N THR A 35 31.19 26.31 -47.03
CA THR A 35 30.33 26.32 -48.24
C THR A 35 29.64 24.98 -48.55
N GLY A 36 28.33 24.84 -48.71
CA GLY A 36 27.19 25.75 -48.81
C GLY A 36 26.19 25.10 -49.79
N THR A 37 24.92 24.88 -49.41
CA THR A 37 23.70 25.02 -50.26
C THR A 37 22.44 24.44 -49.59
N THR A 38 21.55 25.36 -49.22
CA THR A 38 20.07 25.37 -49.36
C THR A 38 19.20 24.20 -48.88
N PRO A 39 18.25 24.47 -47.94
CA PRO A 39 17.02 23.69 -47.78
C PRO A 39 15.85 24.28 -48.60
N ILE A 40 15.05 23.40 -49.18
CA ILE A 40 13.84 23.73 -49.95
C ILE A 40 12.68 24.07 -49.00
N ALA A 41 11.96 25.14 -49.33
CA ALA A 41 10.87 25.72 -48.56
C ALA A 41 9.49 25.49 -49.22
N SER A 42 8.45 25.53 -48.37
CA SER A 42 7.13 26.17 -48.60
C SER A 42 6.08 25.37 -49.41
N PRO A 43 4.76 25.52 -49.15
CA PRO A 43 4.07 26.82 -49.09
C PRO A 43 3.12 27.06 -47.91
N GLY A 44 3.02 28.34 -47.55
CA GLY A 44 2.00 28.88 -46.65
C GLY A 44 0.70 29.25 -47.37
N ALA A 45 -0.30 29.60 -46.56
CA ALA A 45 -1.43 30.41 -46.97
C ALA A 45 -1.78 31.37 -45.83
N SER A 46 -1.78 32.64 -46.22
CA SER A 46 -2.17 33.88 -45.54
C SER A 46 -3.62 33.92 -45.04
N GLY A 47 -3.87 34.70 -44.00
CA GLY A 47 -5.22 35.17 -43.63
C GLY A 47 -5.21 36.06 -42.40
N ASP A 48 -5.48 37.36 -42.62
CA ASP A 48 -5.46 38.53 -41.75
C ASP A 48 -5.87 38.40 -40.27
N ALA A 49 -5.20 39.22 -39.47
CA ALA A 49 -5.63 39.67 -38.15
C ALA A 49 -6.55 40.90 -38.30
N SER A 50 -7.70 40.87 -37.64
CA SER A 50 -8.46 42.08 -37.31
C SER A 50 -8.71 42.12 -35.81
N GLU A 51 -8.07 43.08 -35.13
CA GLU A 51 -8.36 43.47 -33.75
C GLU A 51 -9.82 43.97 -33.62
N THR A 52 -10.57 43.46 -32.66
CA THR A 52 -11.65 44.21 -32.00
C THR A 52 -11.81 43.78 -30.54
N SER A 53 -11.55 44.75 -29.66
CA SER A 53 -12.16 45.05 -28.35
C SER A 53 -12.37 43.96 -27.29
N ALA A 54 -11.86 44.30 -26.10
CA ALA A 54 -12.16 43.71 -24.80
C ALA A 54 -13.65 43.82 -24.38
N ASP A 55 -13.96 43.02 -23.36
CA ASP A 55 -15.16 43.01 -22.49
C ASP A 55 -16.46 42.38 -23.01
N SER A 56 -16.71 41.14 -22.58
CA SER A 56 -17.92 40.77 -21.81
C SER A 56 -17.96 39.26 -21.52
N ALA A 57 -18.27 38.93 -20.28
CA ALA A 57 -18.51 37.56 -19.81
C ALA A 57 -19.68 36.92 -20.57
N GLY A 58 -19.39 35.93 -21.41
CA GLY A 58 -20.38 35.17 -22.19
C GLY A 58 -20.26 33.67 -21.97
N ARG A 59 -21.25 33.07 -21.29
CA ARG A 59 -21.46 31.62 -21.18
C ARG A 59 -21.40 30.96 -22.56
N ARG A 60 -20.40 30.10 -22.82
CA ARG A 60 -20.41 29.19 -23.97
C ARG A 60 -21.50 28.13 -23.79
N ILE A 61 -22.59 28.28 -24.54
CA ILE A 61 -23.58 27.21 -24.73
C ILE A 61 -22.94 26.14 -25.60
N GLN A 62 -22.51 25.02 -25.00
CA GLN A 62 -22.04 23.85 -25.76
C GLN A 62 -23.22 23.18 -26.47
N HIS A 63 -23.16 23.13 -27.80
CA HIS A 63 -24.11 22.40 -28.63
C HIS A 63 -23.94 20.88 -28.37
N ARG A 64 -24.99 20.18 -27.90
CA ARG A 64 -24.95 18.72 -27.69
C ARG A 64 -24.83 17.99 -29.04
N ALA A 65 -23.67 17.40 -29.32
CA ALA A 65 -23.51 16.49 -30.44
C ALA A 65 -24.34 15.21 -30.20
N ASN A 66 -25.18 14.84 -31.17
CA ASN A 66 -26.04 13.65 -31.09
C ASN A 66 -25.43 12.52 -31.94
N TYR A 67 -24.98 11.45 -31.29
CA TYR A 67 -24.27 10.33 -31.92
C TYR A 67 -25.22 9.16 -32.21
N SER A 68 -25.08 8.55 -33.39
CA SER A 68 -25.85 7.35 -33.77
C SER A 68 -25.41 6.12 -32.96
N VAL A 69 -26.28 5.12 -32.80
CA VAL A 69 -25.96 3.86 -32.13
C VAL A 69 -24.75 3.18 -32.79
N LYS A 70 -24.66 3.20 -34.12
CA LYS A 70 -23.49 2.72 -34.87
C LYS A 70 -22.18 3.36 -34.39
N LYS A 71 -22.15 4.70 -34.32
CA LYS A 71 -20.96 5.44 -33.90
C LYS A 71 -20.62 5.13 -32.44
N LYS A 72 -21.62 4.98 -31.56
CA LYS A 72 -21.39 4.58 -30.16
C LYS A 72 -20.72 3.21 -30.06
N ARG A 73 -21.19 2.20 -30.82
CA ARG A 73 -20.60 0.85 -30.84
C ARG A 73 -19.15 0.86 -31.33
N GLU A 74 -18.89 1.54 -32.44
CA GLU A 74 -17.53 1.68 -33.01
C GLU A 74 -16.55 2.26 -31.99
N LEU A 75 -16.98 3.30 -31.27
CA LEU A 75 -16.13 3.99 -30.29
C LEU A 75 -15.96 3.23 -28.98
N ILE A 76 -16.97 2.47 -28.56
CA ILE A 76 -16.86 1.52 -27.43
C ILE A 76 -15.81 0.47 -27.76
N ALA A 77 -15.90 -0.15 -28.95
CA ALA A 77 -14.95 -1.17 -29.38
C ALA A 77 -13.53 -0.60 -29.50
N LEU A 78 -13.39 0.60 -30.09
CA LEU A 78 -12.09 1.26 -30.20
C LEU A 78 -11.53 1.64 -28.82
N ALA A 79 -12.37 2.05 -27.87
CA ALA A 79 -11.93 2.42 -26.53
C ALA A 79 -11.46 1.23 -25.69
N GLN A 80 -11.99 0.04 -25.94
CA GLN A 80 -11.52 -1.20 -25.31
C GLN A 80 -10.12 -1.61 -25.80
N ILE A 81 -9.73 -1.18 -27.00
CA ILE A 81 -8.44 -1.51 -27.63
C ILE A 81 -7.39 -0.42 -27.38
N ALA A 82 -7.74 0.85 -27.62
CA ALA A 82 -6.82 1.98 -27.60
C ALA A 82 -6.91 2.84 -26.32
N GLY A 83 -7.89 2.55 -25.45
CA GLY A 83 -8.16 3.32 -24.24
C GLY A 83 -9.01 4.56 -24.47
N VAL A 84 -9.88 4.88 -23.49
CA VAL A 84 -10.88 5.96 -23.56
C VAL A 84 -10.27 7.32 -23.89
N ARG A 85 -9.10 7.63 -23.32
CA ARG A 85 -8.45 8.95 -23.49
C ARG A 85 -8.02 9.19 -24.94
N GLU A 86 -7.50 8.17 -25.59
CA GLU A 86 -6.98 8.26 -26.95
C GLU A 86 -8.11 8.34 -27.96
N VAL A 87 -9.14 7.51 -27.80
CA VAL A 87 -10.34 7.57 -28.65
C VAL A 87 -11.06 8.91 -28.52
N CYS A 88 -11.19 9.46 -27.31
CA CYS A 88 -11.80 10.79 -27.13
C CYS A 88 -10.98 11.91 -27.78
N ARG A 89 -9.65 11.79 -27.78
CA ARG A 89 -8.75 12.76 -28.41
C ARG A 89 -8.85 12.69 -29.95
N MET A 90 -8.83 11.49 -30.51
CA MET A 90 -8.90 11.26 -31.95
C MET A 90 -10.26 11.63 -32.53
N GLU A 91 -11.35 11.31 -31.81
CA GLU A 91 -12.71 11.40 -32.34
C GLU A 91 -13.44 12.68 -31.90
N GLY A 92 -12.81 13.50 -31.06
CA GLY A 92 -13.36 14.77 -30.59
C GLY A 92 -14.57 14.61 -29.66
N ILE A 93 -14.67 13.47 -28.97
CA ILE A 93 -15.84 13.12 -28.15
C ILE A 93 -15.57 13.44 -26.68
N PRO A 94 -16.47 14.16 -25.99
CA PRO A 94 -16.29 14.44 -24.57
C PRO A 94 -16.16 13.13 -23.77
N ARG A 95 -15.12 13.02 -22.94
CA ARG A 95 -14.78 11.78 -22.21
C ARG A 95 -15.94 11.21 -21.40
N ARG A 96 -16.70 12.09 -20.73
CA ARG A 96 -17.92 11.72 -19.99
C ARG A 96 -18.95 11.01 -20.86
N THR A 97 -19.07 11.41 -22.12
CA THR A 97 -20.01 10.83 -23.08
C THR A 97 -19.59 9.41 -23.46
N LEU A 98 -18.30 9.18 -23.73
CA LEU A 98 -17.80 7.86 -24.11
C LEU A 98 -17.81 6.89 -22.91
N ARG A 99 -17.49 7.35 -21.69
CA ARG A 99 -17.61 6.52 -20.48
C ARG A 99 -19.05 6.09 -20.22
N HIS A 100 -20.01 7.01 -20.31
CA HIS A 100 -21.42 6.65 -20.16
C HIS A 100 -21.87 5.60 -21.20
N TRP A 101 -21.29 5.61 -22.41
CA TRP A 101 -21.56 4.57 -23.39
C TRP A 101 -20.85 3.25 -23.07
N LEU A 102 -19.67 3.28 -22.44
CA LEU A 102 -19.02 2.08 -21.92
C LEU A 102 -19.81 1.46 -20.76
N ASP A 103 -20.39 2.28 -19.89
CA ASP A 103 -21.26 1.83 -18.78
C ASP A 103 -22.55 1.18 -19.29
N ASP A 104 -23.10 1.71 -20.40
CA ASP A 104 -24.26 1.15 -21.09
C ASP A 104 -23.87 0.24 -22.28
N ALA A 105 -22.62 -0.26 -22.34
CA ALA A 105 -22.12 -0.97 -23.52
C ALA A 105 -22.98 -2.18 -23.88
N ASP A 106 -23.40 -2.97 -22.90
CA ASP A 106 -24.27 -4.12 -23.11
C ASP A 106 -25.63 -3.71 -23.68
N LYS A 107 -26.21 -2.61 -23.20
CA LYS A 107 -27.49 -2.06 -23.71
C LYS A 107 -27.33 -1.48 -25.13
N ILE A 108 -26.20 -0.84 -25.40
CA ILE A 108 -25.89 -0.26 -26.72
C ILE A 108 -25.61 -1.36 -27.74
N ASN A 109 -24.91 -2.41 -27.35
CA ASN A 109 -24.57 -3.55 -28.21
C ASN A 109 -25.78 -4.46 -28.45
N SER A 110 -26.64 -4.68 -27.45
CA SER A 110 -27.87 -5.48 -27.57
C SER A 110 -29.08 -4.75 -28.18
N PHE A 111 -28.96 -3.46 -28.54
CA PHE A 111 -30.06 -2.71 -29.14
C PHE A 111 -30.45 -3.24 -30.54
N GLU A 112 -31.70 -3.69 -30.70
CA GLU A 112 -32.22 -4.30 -31.95
C GLU A 112 -32.89 -3.31 -32.93
N GLY A 113 -32.79 -1.99 -32.71
CA GLY A 113 -33.36 -0.98 -33.62
C GLY A 113 -32.38 -0.44 -34.68
N PRO A 114 -32.80 0.52 -35.53
CA PRO A 114 -31.95 1.05 -36.59
C PRO A 114 -30.69 1.74 -36.05
N ASP A 115 -29.53 1.35 -36.58
CA ASP A 115 -28.20 1.85 -36.21
C ASP A 115 -28.01 3.37 -36.40
N THR A 116 -28.87 3.98 -37.22
CA THR A 116 -28.93 5.43 -37.48
C THR A 116 -29.59 6.22 -36.34
N ARG A 117 -30.26 5.55 -35.39
CA ARG A 117 -30.95 6.18 -34.27
C ARG A 117 -29.94 6.81 -33.30
N LYS A 118 -30.26 7.99 -32.74
CA LYS A 118 -29.34 8.75 -31.86
C LYS A 118 -29.59 8.53 -30.36
N SER A 119 -30.71 7.91 -30.00
CA SER A 119 -31.14 7.59 -28.64
C SER A 119 -31.72 6.17 -28.57
N ILE A 120 -31.45 5.45 -27.48
CA ILE A 120 -31.88 4.07 -27.24
C ILE A 120 -33.22 4.01 -26.48
N GLY A 121 -33.80 5.17 -26.16
CA GLY A 121 -35.03 5.31 -25.37
C GLY A 121 -34.70 5.68 -23.92
N ARG A 122 -35.43 6.65 -23.35
CA ARG A 122 -35.28 7.04 -21.94
C ARG A 122 -36.13 6.12 -21.07
N SER A 123 -35.55 5.46 -20.07
CA SER A 123 -36.32 5.06 -18.89
C SER A 123 -36.81 6.34 -18.19
N GLY A 124 -38.10 6.40 -17.85
CA GLY A 124 -38.70 7.53 -17.15
C GLY A 124 -38.02 7.84 -15.80
N ARG A 125 -38.07 9.11 -15.39
CA ARG A 125 -37.60 9.61 -14.10
C ARG A 125 -38.47 9.00 -12.97
N ARG A 126 -37.86 8.50 -11.89
CA ARG A 126 -38.58 7.93 -10.73
C ARG A 126 -39.69 8.87 -10.24
N GLU A 127 -40.86 8.31 -9.96
CA GLU A 127 -42.02 9.03 -9.45
C GLU A 127 -41.77 9.41 -7.98
N ILE A 128 -41.89 10.71 -7.66
CA ILE A 128 -41.56 11.27 -6.33
C ILE A 128 -42.67 10.99 -5.32
N LEU A 129 -43.90 10.78 -5.79
CA LEU A 129 -45.05 10.43 -4.95
C LEU A 129 -45.11 8.91 -4.80
N PRO A 130 -44.82 8.35 -3.61
CA PRO A 130 -44.82 6.90 -3.41
C PRO A 130 -46.21 6.27 -3.55
N PHE A 131 -47.27 7.09 -3.43
CA PHE A 131 -48.68 6.73 -3.55
C PHE A 131 -49.31 7.19 -4.89
N GLY A 132 -48.51 7.35 -5.95
CA GLY A 132 -48.99 7.84 -7.25
C GLY A 132 -50.20 7.07 -7.81
N ARG A 133 -50.27 5.75 -7.63
CA ARG A 133 -51.40 4.93 -8.12
C ARG A 133 -52.73 5.28 -7.44
N GLU A 134 -52.72 5.46 -6.12
CA GLU A 134 -53.90 5.82 -5.33
C GLU A 134 -54.40 7.23 -5.71
N LEU A 135 -53.46 8.16 -5.90
CA LEU A 135 -53.77 9.52 -6.31
C LEU A 135 -54.35 9.58 -7.74
N SER A 136 -53.88 8.76 -8.66
CA SER A 136 -54.49 8.63 -10.00
C SER A 136 -55.90 8.06 -9.94
N ALA A 137 -56.13 7.01 -9.14
CA ALA A 137 -57.46 6.42 -8.97
C ALA A 137 -58.47 7.42 -8.39
N PHE A 138 -58.06 8.23 -7.41
CA PHE A 138 -58.87 9.34 -6.88
C PHE A 138 -59.26 10.35 -7.96
N LEU A 139 -58.32 10.73 -8.84
CA LEU A 139 -58.58 11.68 -9.93
C LEU A 139 -59.49 11.12 -11.01
N GLU A 140 -59.34 9.84 -11.35
CA GLU A 140 -60.21 9.14 -12.31
C GLU A 140 -61.64 9.01 -11.79
N GLU A 141 -61.81 8.70 -10.50
CA GLU A 141 -63.11 8.59 -9.87
C GLU A 141 -63.83 9.94 -9.80
N GLY A 142 -63.13 11.01 -9.41
CA GLY A 142 -63.68 12.37 -9.44
C GLY A 142 -64.13 12.79 -10.85
N ARG A 143 -63.40 12.38 -11.89
CA ARG A 143 -63.78 12.62 -13.29
C ARG A 143 -64.99 11.80 -13.71
N ARG A 144 -65.09 10.54 -13.26
CA ARG A 144 -66.23 9.64 -13.53
C ARG A 144 -67.54 10.18 -12.92
N GLU A 145 -67.43 10.88 -11.80
CA GLU A 145 -68.53 11.58 -11.13
C GLU A 145 -68.83 12.98 -11.72
N GLY A 146 -68.13 13.38 -12.79
CA GLY A 146 -68.35 14.67 -13.46
C GLY A 146 -67.78 15.88 -12.74
N ARG A 147 -66.86 15.69 -11.77
CA ARG A 147 -66.20 16.78 -11.05
C ARG A 147 -64.93 17.24 -11.79
N ASP A 148 -64.71 18.55 -11.85
CA ASP A 148 -63.46 19.12 -12.36
C ASP A 148 -62.34 18.97 -11.33
N MET A 149 -61.45 18.01 -11.56
CA MET A 149 -60.32 17.76 -10.69
C MET A 149 -59.17 18.74 -10.96
N THR A 150 -58.62 19.30 -9.88
CA THR A 150 -57.56 20.31 -9.93
C THR A 150 -56.42 19.94 -8.99
N SER A 151 -55.27 20.62 -9.12
CA SER A 151 -54.13 20.44 -8.21
C SER A 151 -54.48 20.70 -6.74
N SER A 152 -55.48 21.53 -6.45
CA SER A 152 -55.96 21.78 -5.08
C SER A 152 -56.63 20.53 -4.49
N HIS A 153 -57.46 19.83 -5.25
CA HIS A 153 -58.10 18.58 -4.82
C HIS A 153 -57.07 17.49 -4.51
N MET A 154 -55.96 17.43 -5.24
CA MET A 154 -54.86 16.51 -4.95
C MET A 154 -54.12 16.87 -3.67
N ILE A 155 -53.88 18.16 -3.44
CA ILE A 155 -53.23 18.64 -2.21
C ILE A 155 -54.10 18.29 -1.00
N ASP A 156 -55.41 18.46 -1.10
CA ASP A 156 -56.34 18.12 -0.02
C ASP A 156 -56.43 16.60 0.18
N TYR A 157 -56.42 15.80 -0.89
CA TYR A 157 -56.32 14.34 -0.79
C TYR A 157 -55.03 13.90 -0.07
N ILE A 158 -53.89 14.49 -0.41
CA ILE A 158 -52.60 14.21 0.23
C ILE A 158 -52.62 14.63 1.71
N ARG A 159 -53.21 15.78 2.04
CA ARG A 159 -53.37 16.24 3.43
C ARG A 159 -54.21 15.27 4.27
N GLN A 160 -55.28 14.72 3.69
CA GLN A 160 -56.22 13.86 4.41
C GLN A 160 -55.73 12.41 4.54
N ASN A 161 -55.10 11.86 3.49
CA ASN A 161 -54.77 10.43 3.41
C ASN A 161 -53.27 10.14 3.61
N HIS A 162 -52.40 11.14 3.48
CA HIS A 162 -50.94 10.98 3.56
C HIS A 162 -50.27 12.08 4.40
N ALA A 163 -50.88 12.45 5.53
CA ALA A 163 -50.42 13.54 6.41
C ALA A 163 -48.97 13.35 6.92
N GLN A 164 -48.61 12.12 7.31
CA GLN A 164 -47.26 11.80 7.83
C GLN A 164 -46.17 11.97 6.75
N TRP A 165 -46.48 11.59 5.50
CA TRP A 165 -45.58 11.82 4.37
C TRP A 165 -45.48 13.32 4.06
N LEU A 166 -46.60 14.04 4.13
CA LEU A 166 -46.63 15.48 3.89
C LEU A 166 -45.81 16.25 4.92
N GLU A 167 -45.89 15.87 6.20
CA GLU A 167 -45.10 16.46 7.29
C GLU A 167 -43.59 16.27 7.06
N GLY A 168 -43.15 15.04 6.76
CA GLY A 168 -41.75 14.76 6.41
C GLY A 168 -41.30 15.49 5.14
N TYR A 169 -42.17 15.61 4.13
CA TYR A 169 -41.87 16.36 2.91
C TYR A 169 -41.73 17.87 3.15
N MET A 170 -42.46 18.43 4.12
CA MET A 170 -42.42 19.84 4.48
C MET A 170 -41.25 20.20 5.41
N ALA A 171 -40.83 19.28 6.30
CA ALA A 171 -39.78 19.51 7.30
C ALA A 171 -38.42 19.95 6.69
N GLY A 172 -38.12 19.52 5.47
CA GLY A 172 -36.90 19.90 4.75
C GLY A 172 -37.01 21.18 3.91
N LYS A 173 -38.08 21.98 4.02
CA LYS A 173 -38.31 23.19 3.21
C LYS A 173 -37.99 24.47 3.98
N LYS A 174 -37.47 25.46 3.25
CA LYS A 174 -37.00 26.74 3.80
C LYS A 174 -38.08 27.57 4.52
N SER A 175 -39.36 27.42 4.12
CA SER A 175 -40.51 28.05 4.77
C SER A 175 -41.80 27.32 4.42
N ALA A 176 -42.88 27.58 5.16
CA ALA A 176 -44.21 27.00 4.90
C ALA A 176 -44.74 27.41 3.52
N GLU A 177 -44.57 28.67 3.10
CA GLU A 177 -45.02 29.15 1.79
C GLU A 177 -44.23 28.50 0.64
N SER A 178 -42.91 28.33 0.83
CA SER A 178 -42.04 27.65 -0.13
C SER A 178 -42.39 26.17 -0.27
N GLY A 179 -42.72 25.52 0.86
CA GLY A 179 -43.19 24.14 0.89
C GLY A 179 -44.52 23.94 0.16
N GLN A 180 -45.50 24.81 0.42
CA GLN A 180 -46.79 24.78 -0.29
C GLN A 180 -46.64 25.03 -1.79
N ALA A 181 -45.80 26.00 -2.19
CA ALA A 181 -45.54 26.26 -3.60
C ALA A 181 -44.81 25.09 -4.30
N ALA A 182 -43.92 24.40 -3.58
CA ALA A 182 -43.25 23.21 -4.10
C ALA A 182 -44.21 22.01 -4.25
N LEU A 183 -45.15 21.84 -3.31
CA LEU A 183 -46.18 20.81 -3.37
C LEU A 183 -47.17 21.06 -4.52
N ALA A 184 -47.59 22.30 -4.73
CA ALA A 184 -48.45 22.67 -5.85
C ALA A 184 -47.79 22.34 -7.20
N ARG A 185 -46.50 22.68 -7.37
CA ARG A 185 -45.72 22.32 -8.57
C ARG A 185 -45.51 20.82 -8.73
N LEU A 186 -45.53 20.05 -7.64
CA LEU A 186 -45.42 18.60 -7.68
C LEU A 186 -46.74 17.99 -8.19
N CYS A 187 -47.87 18.43 -7.66
CA CYS A 187 -49.20 17.99 -8.08
C CYS A 187 -49.50 18.38 -9.53
N GLN A 188 -49.14 19.60 -9.95
CA GLN A 188 -49.31 20.06 -11.33
C GLN A 188 -48.53 19.19 -12.34
N ARG A 189 -47.27 18.87 -12.01
CA ARG A 189 -46.46 17.97 -12.86
C ARG A 189 -46.97 16.54 -12.88
N PHE A 190 -47.67 16.11 -11.84
CA PHE A 190 -48.31 14.80 -11.80
C PHE A 190 -49.53 14.77 -12.74
N VAL A 191 -50.39 15.80 -12.68
CA VAL A 191 -51.54 15.99 -13.60
C VAL A 191 -51.08 16.01 -15.06
N GLU A 192 -50.04 16.79 -15.38
CA GLU A 192 -49.47 16.88 -16.73
C GLU A 192 -48.95 15.53 -17.24
N ARG A 193 -48.30 14.75 -16.35
CA ARG A 193 -47.71 13.46 -16.71
C ARG A 193 -48.76 12.38 -16.93
N HIS A 194 -49.84 12.41 -16.16
CA HIS A 194 -50.91 11.41 -16.20
C HIS A 194 -52.11 11.84 -17.07
N GLY A 195 -51.97 12.94 -17.82
CA GLY A 195 -52.95 13.33 -18.86
C GLY A 195 -54.23 13.99 -18.34
N PHE A 196 -54.20 14.59 -17.15
CA PHE A 196 -55.36 15.21 -16.49
C PHE A 196 -55.48 16.74 -16.77
N THR A 197 -54.99 17.23 -17.91
CA THR A 197 -55.06 18.67 -18.27
C THR A 197 -56.38 19.03 -18.96
N GLN A 198 -57.07 20.08 -18.51
CA GLN A 198 -58.24 20.65 -19.21
C GLN A 198 -57.83 21.27 -20.55
N ALA A 199 -58.64 21.07 -21.59
CA ALA A 199 -58.49 21.68 -22.90
C ALA A 199 -59.41 22.90 -23.05
N GLY A 200 -58.82 24.06 -23.39
CA GLY A 200 -59.50 25.14 -24.11
C GLY A 200 -59.65 26.48 -23.38
N ALA A 201 -58.87 27.49 -23.80
CA ALA A 201 -59.35 28.84 -24.12
C ALA A 201 -58.26 29.64 -24.86
N THR A 202 -58.62 30.10 -26.05
CA THR A 202 -57.86 30.88 -27.04
C THR A 202 -57.98 32.40 -26.83
N THR A 203 -57.08 33.14 -27.48
CA THR A 203 -57.12 34.58 -27.89
C THR A 203 -56.91 35.69 -26.85
N GLY A 204 -56.11 36.70 -27.24
CA GLY A 204 -56.31 38.09 -26.78
C GLY A 204 -55.04 38.90 -26.47
N SER A 205 -54.60 39.72 -27.42
CA SER A 205 -53.62 40.81 -27.26
C SER A 205 -54.16 41.91 -26.32
N THR A 206 -53.31 42.52 -25.46
CA THR A 206 -53.21 43.99 -25.32
C THR A 206 -52.15 44.45 -24.29
N ARG A 207 -51.42 45.51 -24.66
CA ARG A 207 -50.66 46.39 -23.75
C ARG A 207 -51.64 47.23 -22.91
N SER A 208 -51.32 47.48 -21.63
CA SER A 208 -51.49 48.80 -20.99
C SER A 208 -50.91 48.83 -19.56
N SER A 209 -50.27 49.95 -19.26
CA SER A 209 -49.79 50.47 -17.98
C SER A 209 -50.89 50.83 -16.98
N SER A 210 -50.60 50.77 -15.67
CA SER A 210 -50.79 51.88 -14.70
C SER A 210 -50.48 51.47 -13.25
N THR A 211 -49.45 52.12 -12.68
CA THR A 211 -49.35 52.79 -11.36
C THR A 211 -50.47 52.58 -10.33
N THR A 212 -50.14 52.36 -9.04
CA THR A 212 -50.27 53.35 -7.94
C THR A 212 -49.98 52.73 -6.54
N SER A 213 -49.44 53.62 -5.69
CA SER A 213 -48.92 53.58 -4.32
C SER A 213 -49.73 52.87 -3.21
N MET A 214 -49.05 52.61 -2.07
CA MET A 214 -49.32 53.18 -0.73
C MET A 214 -48.28 52.64 0.29
N THR A 215 -47.34 53.47 0.78
CA THR A 215 -47.35 54.25 2.05
C THR A 215 -47.40 53.43 3.34
N SER A 216 -46.24 53.43 4.01
CA SER A 216 -45.97 53.54 5.45
C SER A 216 -47.10 53.99 6.39
N ALA A 217 -47.23 53.36 7.57
CA ALA A 217 -46.69 53.88 8.84
C ALA A 217 -47.21 53.13 10.11
N ASN A 218 -46.32 53.08 11.10
CA ASN A 218 -46.54 53.07 12.57
C ASN A 218 -46.68 51.74 13.36
N THR A 219 -45.51 51.35 13.90
CA THR A 219 -45.13 50.97 15.29
C THR A 219 -46.04 51.46 16.43
N PRO A 220 -45.97 50.86 17.64
CA PRO A 220 -44.87 51.05 18.63
C PRO A 220 -44.38 49.71 19.25
N ALA A 221 -43.09 49.45 19.47
CA ALA A 221 -42.11 50.01 20.42
C ALA A 221 -42.21 49.49 21.87
N ALA A 222 -41.19 48.73 22.28
CA ALA A 222 -40.61 48.62 23.63
C ALA A 222 -39.21 47.97 23.47
N THR A 223 -38.08 48.73 23.48
CA THR A 223 -37.20 49.08 24.62
C THR A 223 -36.61 47.86 25.34
N SER A 224 -35.30 47.72 25.66
CA SER A 224 -34.14 48.62 25.63
C SER A 224 -32.85 47.87 26.01
N SER A 225 -31.71 48.42 25.55
CA SER A 225 -30.41 48.63 26.26
C SER A 225 -29.61 47.49 26.93
N ALA A 226 -28.30 47.48 26.61
CA ALA A 226 -27.13 47.02 27.38
C ALA A 226 -27.03 47.71 28.79
N PRO A 227 -26.01 47.51 29.68
CA PRO A 227 -24.70 46.83 29.55
C PRO A 227 -24.14 46.11 30.83
N ALA A 228 -22.85 45.73 30.78
CA ALA A 228 -21.82 45.76 31.84
C ALA A 228 -21.33 44.47 32.56
N THR A 229 -20.00 44.46 32.66
CA THR A 229 -18.99 43.62 33.32
C THR A 229 -19.27 43.08 34.72
N SER A 230 -18.79 41.85 35.00
CA SER A 230 -18.20 41.46 36.29
C SER A 230 -17.34 40.19 36.16
N THR A 231 -16.17 40.23 36.79
CA THR A 231 -15.14 39.19 36.96
C THR A 231 -15.41 38.26 38.14
N VAL A 232 -14.99 36.97 38.06
CA VAL A 232 -14.40 36.09 39.13
C VAL A 232 -14.26 34.66 38.56
N PRO A 233 -13.24 33.86 38.99
CA PRO A 233 -12.44 33.01 38.10
C PRO A 233 -12.87 31.53 38.02
N VAL A 234 -12.62 30.94 36.86
CA VAL A 234 -12.77 29.49 36.57
C VAL A 234 -11.36 28.88 36.52
N PRO A 235 -11.12 27.70 37.13
CA PRO A 235 -9.78 27.11 37.24
C PRO A 235 -9.23 26.73 35.86
N PRO A 236 -7.90 26.69 35.67
CA PRO A 236 -7.31 26.36 34.39
C PRO A 236 -7.64 24.92 34.03
N SER A 237 -8.38 24.76 32.94
CA SER A 237 -8.51 23.52 32.20
C SER A 237 -7.10 23.05 31.82
N ARG A 238 -6.74 21.86 32.29
CA ARG A 238 -5.52 21.15 31.88
C ARG A 238 -5.45 21.15 30.35
N GLU A 239 -4.39 21.74 29.82
CA GLU A 239 -3.92 21.47 28.47
C GLU A 239 -3.78 19.94 28.36
N LEU A 240 -4.50 19.34 27.43
CA LEU A 240 -4.22 17.98 26.98
C LEU A 240 -2.81 18.02 26.39
N GLU A 241 -1.86 17.46 27.14
CA GLU A 241 -0.53 17.13 26.64
C GLU A 241 -0.71 16.32 25.36
N THR A 242 -0.30 16.91 24.25
CA THR A 242 -0.11 16.20 23.00
C THR A 242 0.93 15.12 23.21
N ASP A 243 0.56 13.87 22.98
CA ASP A 243 1.47 12.73 22.96
C ASP A 243 2.74 13.08 22.18
N VAL A 244 3.87 12.91 22.86
CA VAL A 244 5.20 13.24 22.39
C VAL A 244 5.52 12.40 21.16
N VAL A 245 5.53 13.03 19.98
CA VAL A 245 6.25 12.52 18.81
C VAL A 245 7.71 12.38 19.25
N GLN A 246 8.16 11.13 19.47
CA GLN A 246 9.55 10.84 19.85
C GLN A 246 10.49 11.18 18.69
N SER A 247 10.85 12.46 18.55
CA SER A 247 12.09 12.85 17.89
C SER A 247 13.22 12.59 18.88
N ASN A 248 13.85 11.41 18.80
CA ASN A 248 15.16 11.24 19.43
C ASN A 248 16.17 12.04 18.61
N SER A 249 16.27 13.34 18.90
CA SER A 249 17.35 14.19 18.43
C SER A 249 18.63 13.72 19.11
N LEU A 250 19.30 12.74 18.50
CA LEU A 250 20.71 12.45 18.78
C LEU A 250 21.48 13.74 18.49
N GLU A 251 22.41 14.13 19.38
CA GLU A 251 23.19 15.36 19.22
C GLU A 251 23.92 15.33 17.87
N TYR A 252 23.41 16.12 16.92
CA TYR A 252 24.01 16.27 15.60
C TYR A 252 25.12 17.31 15.70
N ASP A 253 26.37 16.86 15.65
CA ASP A 253 27.52 17.76 15.52
C ASP A 253 27.54 18.32 14.09
N VAL A 254 27.21 19.61 13.98
CA VAL A 254 27.17 20.34 12.71
C VAL A 254 28.56 20.43 12.07
N ASN A 255 29.64 20.23 12.84
CA ASN A 255 31.02 20.33 12.37
C ASN A 255 31.60 18.99 11.86
N ASP A 256 30.89 17.87 12.01
CA ASP A 256 31.33 16.59 11.47
C ASP A 256 31.02 16.51 9.98
N ASP A 257 32.03 16.59 9.10
CA ASP A 257 31.89 16.57 7.63
C ASP A 257 31.70 15.17 7.00
N SER A 258 31.48 14.13 7.81
CA SER A 258 31.29 12.76 7.31
C SER A 258 30.14 12.66 6.28
N PRO A 259 30.31 11.89 5.19
CA PRO A 259 29.24 11.66 4.21
C PRO A 259 28.05 10.98 4.88
N LEU A 260 26.84 11.47 4.60
CA LEU A 260 25.60 10.98 5.21
C LEU A 260 24.73 10.21 4.20
N LEU A 261 24.19 9.07 4.62
CA LEU A 261 23.29 8.23 3.82
C LEU A 261 21.88 8.35 4.39
N PHE A 262 20.88 8.45 3.53
CA PHE A 262 19.47 8.48 3.94
C PHE A 262 18.82 7.12 3.71
N GLY A 263 18.04 6.66 4.69
CA GLY A 263 17.24 5.45 4.63
C GLY A 263 15.77 5.73 4.93
N LEU A 264 14.88 5.10 4.17
CA LEU A 264 13.43 5.15 4.36
C LEU A 264 12.90 3.72 4.50
N ASP A 265 12.02 3.49 5.47
CA ASP A 265 11.30 2.24 5.67
C ASP A 265 9.79 2.52 5.70
N ILE A 266 9.07 1.93 4.74
CA ILE A 266 7.62 2.08 4.58
C ILE A 266 6.93 0.82 5.10
N GLY A 267 6.68 0.77 6.40
CA GLY A 267 6.01 -0.34 7.06
C GLY A 267 4.48 -0.33 6.92
N THR A 268 3.84 -1.38 7.42
CA THR A 268 2.37 -1.51 7.39
C THR A 268 1.66 -0.49 8.29
N THR A 269 2.27 -0.06 9.41
CA THR A 269 1.62 0.84 10.36
C THR A 269 2.28 2.19 10.49
N ALA A 270 3.55 2.31 10.10
CA ALA A 270 4.33 3.53 10.24
C ALA A 270 5.37 3.67 9.13
N VAL A 271 5.76 4.91 8.87
CA VAL A 271 6.89 5.27 8.02
C VAL A 271 8.03 5.76 8.89
N LYS A 272 9.21 5.18 8.70
CA LYS A 272 10.41 5.56 9.42
C LYS A 272 11.49 6.01 8.47
N CYS A 273 12.25 7.03 8.86
CA CYS A 273 13.43 7.45 8.11
C CYS A 273 14.61 7.70 9.04
N VAL A 274 15.81 7.49 8.50
CA VAL A 274 17.08 7.61 9.21
C VAL A 274 18.10 8.33 8.35
N VAL A 275 19.03 9.01 9.01
CA VAL A 275 20.27 9.51 8.43
C VAL A 275 21.41 8.85 9.17
N VAL A 276 22.32 8.19 8.44
CA VAL A 276 23.48 7.50 9.02
C VAL A 276 24.78 8.04 8.44
N LYS A 277 25.87 7.95 9.18
CA LYS A 277 27.22 8.21 8.64
C LYS A 277 27.64 7.06 7.75
N ALA A 278 28.22 7.36 6.59
CA ALA A 278 28.70 6.32 5.67
C ALA A 278 29.93 5.57 6.19
N ASN A 279 30.68 6.16 7.14
CA ASN A 279 31.97 5.64 7.61
C ASN A 279 31.83 4.54 8.66
N ASP A 280 30.78 4.57 9.49
CA ASP A 280 30.59 3.62 10.59
C ASP A 280 29.14 3.14 10.72
N GLY A 281 28.21 3.65 9.89
CA GLY A 281 26.79 3.32 9.96
C GLY A 281 26.09 3.91 11.18
N GLN A 282 26.72 4.83 11.93
CA GLN A 282 26.13 5.45 13.10
C GLN A 282 24.90 6.27 12.69
N THR A 283 23.76 6.01 13.33
CA THR A 283 22.55 6.82 13.17
C THR A 283 22.76 8.20 13.76
N VAL A 284 22.52 9.23 12.95
CA VAL A 284 22.71 10.64 13.30
C VAL A 284 21.37 11.33 13.54
N ALA A 285 20.33 10.90 12.82
CA ALA A 285 18.97 11.36 13.02
C ALA A 285 17.99 10.25 12.64
N MET A 286 16.84 10.24 13.28
CA MET A 286 15.72 9.38 12.90
C MET A 286 14.39 10.08 13.14
N ALA A 287 13.39 9.72 12.36
CA ALA A 287 12.00 10.12 12.57
C ALA A 287 11.07 8.97 12.22
N ASN A 288 9.95 8.89 12.94
CA ASN A 288 8.92 7.88 12.76
C ASN A 288 7.55 8.56 12.76
N VAL A 289 6.68 8.18 11.82
CA VAL A 289 5.32 8.70 11.70
C VAL A 289 4.37 7.52 11.58
N SER A 290 3.44 7.39 12.52
CA SER A 290 2.36 6.41 12.40
C SER A 290 1.41 6.82 11.28
N LEU A 291 0.96 5.86 10.47
CA LEU A 291 -0.06 6.10 9.46
C LEU A 291 -1.38 6.54 10.10
N SER A 292 -1.69 6.09 11.33
CA SER A 292 -2.87 6.54 12.09
C SER A 292 -2.90 8.05 12.34
N ASP A 293 -1.72 8.68 12.39
CA ASP A 293 -1.58 10.10 12.73
C ASP A 293 -1.68 10.99 11.48
N VAL A 294 -1.87 10.38 10.31
CA VAL A 294 -1.94 11.05 9.02
C VAL A 294 -3.37 10.97 8.49
N THR A 295 -4.06 12.10 8.55
CA THR A 295 -5.42 12.23 8.01
C THR A 295 -5.36 12.59 6.54
N VAL A 296 -6.10 11.85 5.71
CA VAL A 296 -6.39 12.22 4.32
C VAL A 296 -7.78 12.86 4.29
N PRO A 297 -7.93 14.11 3.81
CA PRO A 297 -9.24 14.72 3.65
C PRO A 297 -10.14 13.88 2.76
N THR A 298 -11.36 13.61 3.21
CA THR A 298 -12.38 12.91 2.42
C THR A 298 -12.83 13.80 1.26
N ARG A 299 -12.91 13.24 0.05
CA ARG A 299 -13.41 13.98 -1.11
C ARG A 299 -14.93 14.16 -0.99
N HIS A 300 -15.47 15.22 -1.60
CA HIS A 300 -16.91 15.48 -1.55
C HIS A 300 -17.71 14.31 -2.18
N GLY A 301 -18.52 13.64 -1.36
CA GLY A 301 -19.41 12.55 -1.80
C GLY A 301 -18.78 11.15 -1.77
N GLU A 302 -17.54 11.01 -1.28
CA GLU A 302 -16.99 9.71 -0.88
C GLU A 302 -17.30 9.45 0.59
N ASP A 303 -17.73 8.24 0.92
CA ASP A 303 -17.86 7.81 2.32
C ASP A 303 -16.48 7.81 2.98
N VAL A 304 -16.44 7.95 4.31
CA VAL A 304 -15.19 7.78 5.09
C VAL A 304 -14.57 6.45 4.69
N VAL A 305 -13.29 6.47 4.30
CA VAL A 305 -12.55 5.26 3.91
C VAL A 305 -12.64 4.26 5.05
N GLU A 306 -13.47 3.23 4.89
CA GLU A 306 -13.53 2.12 5.84
C GLU A 306 -12.17 1.40 5.82
N ASN A 307 -11.54 1.26 6.99
CA ASN A 307 -10.33 0.48 7.13
C ASN A 307 -10.62 -0.99 6.77
N ARG A 308 -10.25 -1.38 5.55
CA ARG A 308 -10.33 -2.76 5.09
C ARG A 308 -9.01 -3.45 5.41
N ILE A 309 -9.08 -4.56 6.14
CA ILE A 309 -7.91 -5.41 6.41
C ILE A 309 -7.29 -5.80 5.07
N GLY A 310 -5.96 -5.61 4.93
CA GLY A 310 -5.24 -5.93 3.70
C GLY A 310 -5.21 -4.83 2.65
N VAL A 311 -5.78 -3.64 2.90
CA VAL A 311 -5.78 -2.52 1.94
C VAL A 311 -5.34 -1.23 2.63
N GLN A 312 -4.55 -0.41 1.94
CA GLN A 312 -4.07 0.88 2.44
C GLN A 312 -4.23 2.02 1.43
N ASN A 313 -4.48 3.21 1.97
CA ASN A 313 -4.59 4.44 1.20
C ASN A 313 -3.19 4.98 0.83
N VAL A 314 -2.91 5.08 -0.46
CA VAL A 314 -1.60 5.54 -0.97
C VAL A 314 -1.36 7.03 -0.71
N ASP A 315 -2.40 7.86 -0.71
CA ASP A 315 -2.29 9.29 -0.38
C ASP A 315 -1.80 9.47 1.06
N GLN A 316 -2.32 8.65 1.97
CA GLN A 316 -1.90 8.62 3.37
C GLN A 316 -0.43 8.25 3.49
N VAL A 317 0.03 7.23 2.75
CA VAL A 317 1.44 6.82 2.74
C VAL A 317 2.34 7.95 2.22
N LEU A 318 1.99 8.60 1.11
CA LEU A 318 2.77 9.71 0.55
C LEU A 318 2.90 10.89 1.53
N LEU A 319 1.80 11.24 2.20
CA LEU A 319 1.80 12.29 3.23
C LEU A 319 2.61 11.89 4.46
N ALA A 320 2.55 10.62 4.87
CA ALA A 320 3.37 10.09 5.97
C ALA A 320 4.86 10.12 5.64
N VAL A 321 5.25 9.74 4.41
CA VAL A 321 6.64 9.86 3.93
C VAL A 321 7.11 11.30 3.98
N GLN A 322 6.32 12.24 3.44
CA GLN A 322 6.68 13.66 3.48
C GLN A 322 6.83 14.17 4.92
N ARG A 323 5.91 13.81 5.81
CA ARG A 323 5.95 14.21 7.23
C ARG A 323 7.17 13.64 7.93
N ALA A 324 7.46 12.35 7.75
CA ALA A 324 8.63 11.69 8.35
C ALA A 324 9.94 12.36 7.91
N VAL A 325 10.12 12.60 6.62
CA VAL A 325 11.31 13.27 6.07
C VAL A 325 11.43 14.73 6.56
N ARG A 326 10.30 15.40 6.80
CA ARG A 326 10.25 16.78 7.33
C ARG A 326 10.54 16.88 8.83
N LEU A 327 10.35 15.81 9.58
CA LEU A 327 10.70 15.74 11.00
C LEU A 327 12.22 15.57 11.23
N LEU A 328 12.98 15.11 10.21
CA LEU A 328 14.43 15.06 10.32
C LEU A 328 15.06 16.47 10.38
N PRO A 329 16.16 16.66 11.15
CA PRO A 329 16.90 17.90 11.17
C PRO A 329 17.33 18.33 9.77
N GLU A 330 17.04 19.58 9.40
CA GLU A 330 17.28 20.07 8.05
C GLU A 330 18.76 19.99 7.65
N ALA A 331 19.66 20.29 8.59
CA ALA A 331 21.10 20.23 8.38
C ALA A 331 21.61 18.81 8.06
N ALA A 332 20.99 17.77 8.64
CA ALA A 332 21.35 16.38 8.39
C ALA A 332 20.81 15.91 7.03
N ARG A 333 19.50 16.10 6.77
CA ARG A 333 18.88 15.61 5.51
C ARG A 333 19.41 16.29 4.25
N ARG A 334 19.81 17.57 4.31
CA ARG A 334 20.40 18.28 3.15
C ARG A 334 21.78 17.74 2.75
N ARG A 335 22.49 17.11 3.69
CA ARG A 335 23.81 16.50 3.46
C ARG A 335 23.75 15.07 2.96
N ALA A 336 22.57 14.46 2.90
CA ALA A 336 22.41 13.12 2.36
C ALA A 336 22.99 13.03 0.94
N ILE A 337 23.91 12.10 0.73
CA ILE A 337 24.58 11.90 -0.56
C ILE A 337 23.90 10.83 -1.41
N SER A 338 23.03 10.01 -0.82
CA SER A 338 22.28 8.93 -1.47
C SER A 338 21.03 8.57 -0.69
N VAL A 339 20.07 7.96 -1.37
CA VAL A 339 18.79 7.51 -0.81
C VAL A 339 18.65 6.00 -1.00
N GLY A 340 18.46 5.29 0.10
CA GLY A 340 17.99 3.91 0.13
C GLY A 340 16.56 3.83 0.65
N ILE A 341 15.76 2.92 0.10
CA ILE A 341 14.36 2.74 0.48
C ILE A 341 14.10 1.24 0.68
N CYS A 342 13.41 0.90 1.76
CA CYS A 342 12.77 -0.39 1.94
C CYS A 342 11.30 -0.24 2.35
N GLY A 343 10.57 -1.33 2.34
CA GLY A 343 9.19 -1.33 2.83
C GLY A 343 8.59 -2.72 2.92
N GLN A 344 7.33 -2.75 3.35
CA GLN A 344 6.58 -3.99 3.47
C GLN A 344 6.55 -4.78 2.15
N MET A 345 6.94 -6.05 2.22
CA MET A 345 7.05 -6.93 1.06
C MET A 345 5.66 -7.39 0.54
N HIS A 346 5.67 -8.11 -0.58
CA HIS A 346 4.52 -8.80 -1.20
C HIS A 346 3.46 -7.93 -1.87
N GLY A 347 3.13 -6.77 -1.30
CA GLY A 347 2.02 -5.92 -1.75
C GLY A 347 2.17 -5.36 -3.17
N ILE A 348 1.06 -4.83 -3.71
CA ILE A 348 0.99 -4.27 -5.07
C ILE A 348 0.17 -2.99 -5.15
N VAL A 349 0.69 -2.01 -5.88
CA VAL A 349 0.02 -0.77 -6.31
C VAL A 349 0.10 -0.68 -7.83
N TRP A 350 -0.95 -0.19 -8.48
CA TRP A 350 -0.94 0.16 -9.91
C TRP A 350 -1.01 1.67 -10.09
N TRP A 351 -0.35 2.21 -11.11
CA TRP A 351 -0.40 3.64 -11.42
C TRP A 351 -0.30 3.97 -12.90
N CYS A 352 -0.65 5.21 -13.23
CA CYS A 352 -0.50 5.83 -14.55
C CYS A 352 0.81 6.63 -14.58
N SER A 353 1.85 6.04 -15.18
CA SER A 353 3.22 6.55 -15.18
C SER A 353 3.33 8.01 -15.59
N ARG A 354 2.60 8.42 -16.65
CA ARG A 354 2.66 9.80 -17.17
C ARG A 354 2.00 10.87 -16.30
N ALA A 355 1.19 10.48 -15.33
CA ALA A 355 0.38 11.39 -14.52
C ALA A 355 0.76 11.37 -13.03
N VAL A 356 1.41 10.29 -12.57
CA VAL A 356 1.73 10.05 -11.16
C VAL A 356 2.57 11.16 -10.53
N HIS A 357 3.57 11.71 -11.24
CA HIS A 357 4.44 12.72 -10.66
C HIS A 357 3.71 14.05 -10.43
N GLU A 358 2.99 14.55 -11.43
CA GLU A 358 2.20 15.78 -11.31
C GLU A 358 1.12 15.66 -10.23
N ALA A 359 0.49 14.49 -10.16
CA ALA A 359 -0.48 14.13 -9.13
C ALA A 359 0.09 14.17 -7.72
N ALA A 360 1.25 13.52 -7.52
CA ALA A 360 1.94 13.48 -6.23
C ALA A 360 2.40 14.89 -5.83
N GLU A 361 2.98 15.67 -6.75
CA GLU A 361 3.35 17.07 -6.50
C GLU A 361 2.18 17.88 -5.94
N ARG A 362 0.99 17.79 -6.55
CA ARG A 362 -0.19 18.51 -6.07
C ARG A 362 -0.64 18.02 -4.69
N LEU A 363 -0.78 16.71 -4.51
CA LEU A 363 -1.17 16.10 -3.22
C LEU A 363 -0.26 16.58 -2.08
N LEU A 364 1.04 16.54 -2.33
CA LEU A 364 2.08 16.87 -1.37
C LEU A 364 2.25 18.37 -1.14
N ALA A 365 1.83 19.21 -2.09
CA ALA A 365 1.80 20.67 -1.95
C ALA A 365 0.60 21.14 -1.12
N THR A 366 -0.57 20.53 -1.29
CA THR A 366 -1.81 20.94 -0.60
C THR A 366 -2.06 20.17 0.70
N GLY A 367 -1.24 19.18 1.02
CA GLY A 367 -1.44 18.32 2.19
C GLY A 367 -2.74 17.52 2.09
N GLY A 368 -3.07 17.02 0.89
CA GLY A 368 -4.28 16.24 0.65
C GLY A 368 -5.56 17.05 0.42
N HIS A 369 -5.52 18.38 0.50
CA HIS A 369 -6.69 19.24 0.28
C HIS A 369 -6.82 19.51 -1.23
N ASN A 370 -7.82 18.92 -1.89
CA ASN A 370 -8.10 19.16 -3.30
C ASN A 370 -9.54 19.70 -3.46
N ASP A 371 -9.68 20.87 -4.07
CA ASP A 371 -10.98 21.50 -4.41
C ASP A 371 -11.57 21.01 -5.75
N ASP A 372 -10.91 20.06 -6.43
CA ASP A 372 -11.30 19.60 -7.76
C ASP A 372 -11.95 18.20 -7.73
N ASP A 373 -13.28 18.19 -7.73
CA ASP A 373 -14.14 16.99 -7.79
C ASP A 373 -14.04 16.20 -9.12
N THR A 374 -13.20 16.63 -10.07
CA THR A 374 -13.05 15.96 -11.38
C THR A 374 -11.87 14.98 -11.47
N TYR A 375 -11.17 14.75 -10.37
CA TYR A 375 -9.94 13.96 -10.34
C TYR A 375 -10.16 12.44 -10.44
N GLU A 376 -9.74 11.85 -11.56
CA GLU A 376 -9.63 10.39 -11.68
C GLU A 376 -8.41 9.87 -10.91
N PRO A 377 -8.51 8.75 -10.17
CA PRO A 377 -7.37 8.18 -9.47
C PRO A 377 -6.29 7.78 -10.48
N VAL A 378 -5.09 8.33 -10.30
CA VAL A 378 -3.89 8.03 -11.11
C VAL A 378 -3.06 6.89 -10.53
N TRP A 379 -3.46 6.38 -9.36
CA TRP A 379 -2.96 5.19 -8.71
C TRP A 379 -4.11 4.46 -8.00
N SER A 380 -3.96 3.15 -7.80
CA SER A 380 -4.89 2.34 -7.02
C SER A 380 -4.65 2.49 -5.51
N GLU A 381 -5.53 1.91 -4.70
CA GLU A 381 -5.17 1.54 -3.33
C GLU A 381 -4.03 0.52 -3.34
N LEU A 382 -3.30 0.44 -2.22
CA LEU A 382 -2.30 -0.60 -1.99
C LEU A 382 -2.99 -1.86 -1.48
N ILE A 383 -2.85 -2.96 -2.21
CA ILE A 383 -3.19 -4.30 -1.70
C ILE A 383 -1.96 -4.82 -0.94
N THR A 384 -2.08 -5.03 0.37
CA THR A 384 -0.96 -5.41 1.24
C THR A 384 -0.77 -6.92 1.33
N TRP A 385 0.31 -7.33 1.99
CA TRP A 385 0.60 -8.74 2.30
C TRP A 385 -0.47 -9.42 3.17
N GLN A 386 -1.28 -8.65 3.89
CA GLN A 386 -2.35 -9.19 4.75
C GLN A 386 -3.61 -9.53 3.96
N ASP A 387 -3.72 -9.09 2.70
CA ASP A 387 -4.90 -9.29 1.89
C ASP A 387 -5.18 -10.76 1.59
N GLN A 388 -6.41 -11.19 1.90
CA GLN A 388 -6.88 -12.58 1.74
C GLN A 388 -7.87 -12.76 0.58
N ARG A 389 -7.94 -11.82 -0.38
CA ARG A 389 -8.87 -11.96 -1.53
C ARG A 389 -8.55 -13.18 -2.38
N CYS A 390 -7.28 -13.57 -2.43
CA CYS A 390 -6.81 -14.77 -3.09
C CYS A 390 -7.10 -15.99 -2.21
N THR A 391 -8.30 -16.55 -2.32
CA THR A 391 -8.71 -17.73 -1.55
C THR A 391 -7.83 -18.96 -1.87
N PRO A 392 -7.78 -19.98 -0.98
CA PRO A 392 -7.07 -21.23 -1.26
C PRO A 392 -7.46 -21.86 -2.60
N ALA A 393 -8.76 -21.85 -2.95
CA ALA A 393 -9.26 -22.36 -4.23
C ALA A 393 -8.76 -21.55 -5.44
N PHE A 394 -8.69 -20.22 -5.32
CA PHE A 394 -8.12 -19.37 -6.36
C PHE A 394 -6.62 -19.63 -6.55
N LEU A 395 -5.87 -19.73 -5.45
CA LEU A 395 -4.44 -20.04 -5.49
C LEU A 395 -4.16 -21.41 -6.11
N GLU A 396 -4.99 -22.41 -5.81
CA GLU A 396 -4.86 -23.73 -6.41
C GLU A 396 -5.13 -23.70 -7.92
N SER A 397 -6.17 -22.99 -8.36
CA SER A 397 -6.41 -22.74 -9.78
C SER A 397 -5.22 -22.05 -10.47
N CYS A 398 -4.58 -21.09 -9.82
CA CYS A 398 -3.35 -20.45 -10.31
C CYS A 398 -2.21 -21.46 -10.45
N ARG A 399 -1.98 -22.32 -9.44
CA ARG A 399 -0.93 -23.36 -9.49
C ARG A 399 -1.20 -24.36 -10.63
N GLU A 400 -2.44 -24.82 -10.79
CA GLU A 400 -2.82 -25.68 -11.90
C GLU A 400 -2.57 -25.03 -13.27
N LYS A 401 -2.94 -23.75 -13.44
CA LYS A 401 -2.68 -22.99 -14.68
C LYS A 401 -1.19 -22.92 -14.99
N ILE A 402 -0.35 -22.69 -13.97
CA ILE A 402 1.12 -22.62 -14.11
C ILE A 402 1.68 -24.00 -14.46
N ALA A 403 1.25 -25.06 -13.76
CA ALA A 403 1.74 -26.43 -13.96
C ALA A 403 1.48 -26.99 -15.37
N ARG A 404 0.47 -26.47 -16.09
CA ARG A 404 0.20 -26.85 -17.49
C ARG A 404 1.30 -26.42 -18.47
N PHE A 405 2.17 -25.49 -18.08
CA PHE A 405 3.32 -25.11 -18.89
C PHE A 405 4.50 -26.02 -18.55
N LYS A 406 4.97 -26.82 -19.53
CA LYS A 406 6.07 -27.77 -19.33
C LYS A 406 7.30 -27.06 -18.70
N PRO A 407 7.91 -27.64 -17.66
CA PRO A 407 9.21 -27.21 -17.21
C PRO A 407 10.22 -27.40 -18.34
N THR A 408 11.04 -26.39 -18.64
CA THR A 408 12.26 -26.59 -19.44
C THR A 408 13.22 -27.49 -18.67
N GLU A 409 14.16 -28.18 -19.32
CA GLU A 409 15.14 -29.07 -18.66
C GLU A 409 15.96 -28.37 -17.55
N ASN A 410 15.99 -27.03 -17.54
CA ASN A 410 16.57 -26.16 -16.49
C ASN A 410 15.49 -25.47 -15.61
N ALA A 411 14.40 -26.15 -15.26
CA ALA A 411 13.32 -25.51 -14.52
C ALA A 411 13.75 -25.10 -13.10
N SER A 412 13.51 -23.82 -12.78
CA SER A 412 13.60 -23.29 -11.41
C SER A 412 12.72 -24.09 -10.44
N PRO A 413 13.03 -24.08 -9.12
CA PRO A 413 12.20 -24.69 -8.09
C PRO A 413 10.72 -24.26 -8.16
N PRO A 414 9.81 -25.02 -7.53
CA PRO A 414 8.37 -24.75 -7.60
C PRO A 414 8.04 -23.30 -7.28
N ILE A 415 7.26 -22.70 -8.17
CA ILE A 415 6.90 -21.29 -8.10
C ILE A 415 5.85 -21.10 -7.00
N ARG A 416 6.21 -20.38 -5.93
CA ARG A 416 5.32 -20.13 -4.80
C ARG A 416 4.39 -18.95 -5.09
N ILE A 417 3.11 -19.24 -5.32
CA ILE A 417 2.02 -18.26 -5.36
C ILE A 417 1.20 -18.39 -4.08
N ALA A 418 1.01 -17.29 -3.36
CA ALA A 418 0.32 -17.22 -2.07
C ALA A 418 -0.60 -15.98 -1.99
N ALA A 419 -1.53 -15.98 -1.03
CA ALA A 419 -2.32 -14.79 -0.72
C ALA A 419 -1.40 -13.64 -0.26
N GLY A 420 -1.79 -12.40 -0.58
CA GLY A 420 -0.97 -11.22 -0.36
C GLY A 420 0.17 -11.00 -1.39
N TYR A 421 0.54 -11.99 -2.20
CA TYR A 421 1.61 -11.84 -3.20
C TYR A 421 1.14 -11.03 -4.42
N GLY A 422 1.99 -10.12 -4.91
CA GLY A 422 1.65 -9.20 -5.98
C GLY A 422 1.13 -9.84 -7.26
N LEU A 423 1.74 -10.92 -7.77
CA LEU A 423 1.22 -11.59 -8.98
C LEU A 423 -0.10 -12.33 -8.73
N ALA A 424 -0.33 -12.85 -7.52
CA ALA A 424 -1.61 -13.47 -7.15
C ALA A 424 -2.71 -12.40 -7.15
N SER A 425 -2.46 -11.28 -6.47
CA SER A 425 -3.36 -10.13 -6.41
C SER A 425 -3.61 -9.49 -7.78
N PHE A 426 -2.60 -9.48 -8.67
CA PHE A 426 -2.75 -9.01 -10.05
C PHE A 426 -3.65 -9.96 -10.84
N ALA A 427 -3.38 -11.26 -10.81
CA ALA A 427 -4.22 -12.26 -11.48
C ALA A 427 -5.68 -12.17 -10.99
N TYR A 428 -5.88 -12.06 -9.67
CA TYR A 428 -7.20 -11.91 -9.08
C TYR A 428 -7.90 -10.63 -9.56
N THR A 429 -7.19 -9.51 -9.59
CA THR A 429 -7.74 -8.22 -10.04
C THR A 429 -8.10 -8.25 -11.52
N LEU A 430 -7.31 -8.90 -12.38
CA LEU A 430 -7.64 -9.09 -13.79
C LEU A 430 -8.91 -9.93 -13.99
N GLU A 431 -9.12 -10.96 -13.16
CA GLU A 431 -10.27 -11.85 -13.26
C GLU A 431 -11.55 -11.26 -12.65
N ASN A 432 -11.45 -10.55 -11.53
CA ASN A 432 -12.61 -10.14 -10.72
C ASN A 432 -12.91 -8.64 -10.78
N SER A 433 -11.89 -7.79 -10.96
CA SER A 433 -12.02 -6.32 -10.90
C SER A 433 -11.18 -5.60 -11.97
N PRO A 434 -11.21 -5.99 -13.26
CA PRO A 434 -10.31 -5.42 -14.28
C PRO A 434 -10.51 -3.92 -14.49
N ARG A 435 -11.68 -3.37 -14.11
CA ARG A 435 -11.97 -1.93 -14.16
C ARG A 435 -11.00 -1.11 -13.29
N THR A 436 -10.48 -1.67 -12.20
CA THR A 436 -9.49 -1.02 -11.32
C THR A 436 -8.18 -0.70 -12.05
N LEU A 437 -7.88 -1.42 -13.13
CA LEU A 437 -6.64 -1.26 -13.90
C LEU A 437 -6.80 -0.30 -15.08
N VAL A 438 -8.01 0.20 -15.35
CA VAL A 438 -8.26 1.11 -16.47
C VAL A 438 -7.48 2.40 -16.27
N GLY A 439 -6.59 2.71 -17.22
CA GLY A 439 -5.76 3.91 -17.19
C GLY A 439 -4.41 3.72 -16.48
N MET A 440 -4.19 2.58 -15.84
CA MET A 440 -2.90 2.22 -15.25
C MET A 440 -2.02 1.52 -16.28
N ASP A 441 -0.71 1.77 -16.22
CA ASP A 441 0.27 1.21 -17.16
C ASP A 441 1.56 0.70 -16.48
N ALA A 442 1.66 0.82 -15.15
CA ALA A 442 2.76 0.34 -14.33
C ALA A 442 2.25 -0.20 -12.99
N CYS A 443 3.07 -1.04 -12.35
CA CYS A 443 2.84 -1.53 -10.98
C CYS A 443 4.15 -1.83 -10.25
N GLY A 444 4.08 -1.99 -8.93
CA GLY A 444 5.20 -2.31 -8.05
C GLY A 444 4.73 -2.40 -6.60
N THR A 445 5.67 -2.57 -5.67
CA THR A 445 5.39 -2.41 -4.25
C THR A 445 5.09 -0.94 -3.90
N ILE A 446 4.73 -0.67 -2.64
CA ILE A 446 4.53 0.72 -2.19
C ILE A 446 5.83 1.54 -2.22
N HIS A 447 6.96 0.91 -1.90
CA HIS A 447 8.28 1.56 -1.94
C HIS A 447 8.81 1.72 -3.36
N ASP A 448 8.50 0.81 -4.29
CA ASP A 448 8.75 1.02 -5.72
C ASP A 448 7.99 2.23 -6.26
N PHE A 449 6.70 2.36 -5.88
CA PHE A 449 5.86 3.50 -6.23
C PHE A 449 6.41 4.82 -5.66
N VAL A 450 6.78 4.84 -4.37
CA VAL A 450 7.37 6.03 -3.74
C VAL A 450 8.69 6.40 -4.39
N ALA A 451 9.53 5.43 -4.76
CA ALA A 451 10.76 5.69 -5.49
C ALA A 451 10.51 6.25 -6.89
N PHE A 452 9.48 5.76 -7.60
CA PHE A 452 9.06 6.29 -8.90
C PHE A 452 8.65 7.77 -8.80
N VAL A 453 7.86 8.11 -7.77
CA VAL A 453 7.45 9.50 -7.47
C VAL A 453 8.67 10.35 -7.12
N LEU A 454 9.53 9.86 -6.21
CA LEU A 454 10.73 10.55 -5.72
C LEU A 454 11.71 10.85 -6.85
N CYS A 455 11.87 9.94 -7.82
CA CYS A 455 12.77 10.12 -8.94
C CYS A 455 12.19 11.04 -10.04
N GLY A 456 10.93 11.43 -9.94
CA GLY A 456 10.24 12.16 -10.99
C GLY A 456 10.05 11.37 -12.28
N HIS A 457 10.01 10.04 -12.19
CA HIS A 457 9.80 9.18 -13.35
C HIS A 457 8.40 9.40 -13.94
N THR A 458 8.29 9.22 -15.26
CA THR A 458 7.03 9.42 -16.00
C THR A 458 6.75 8.34 -17.03
N LEU A 459 7.68 7.42 -17.25
CA LEU A 459 7.55 6.32 -18.20
C LEU A 459 7.49 4.99 -17.45
N ARG A 460 6.62 4.09 -17.90
CA ARG A 460 6.53 2.72 -17.37
C ARG A 460 7.84 1.92 -17.46
N SER A 461 8.74 2.30 -18.38
CA SER A 461 10.09 1.69 -18.50
C SER A 461 11.03 2.09 -17.37
N GLU A 462 10.64 3.09 -16.57
CA GLU A 462 11.36 3.58 -15.39
C GLU A 462 10.78 2.98 -14.09
N THR A 463 9.97 1.93 -14.21
CA THR A 463 9.45 1.15 -13.09
C THR A 463 10.41 0.00 -12.80
N PHE A 464 10.96 -0.01 -11.60
CA PHE A 464 12.00 -0.95 -11.17
C PHE A 464 11.59 -1.62 -9.86
N MET A 465 12.12 -2.82 -9.63
CA MET A 465 11.91 -3.62 -8.42
C MET A 465 13.17 -4.45 -8.20
N ASP A 466 13.57 -4.71 -6.96
CA ASP A 466 14.72 -5.57 -6.70
C ASP A 466 14.36 -7.07 -6.70
N THR A 467 15.38 -7.92 -6.60
CA THR A 467 15.19 -9.38 -6.56
C THR A 467 14.49 -9.89 -5.30
N THR A 468 14.62 -9.20 -4.16
CA THR A 468 13.98 -9.59 -2.90
C THR A 468 12.46 -9.41 -2.97
N ASP A 469 11.99 -8.26 -3.46
CA ASP A 469 10.56 -8.03 -3.67
C ASP A 469 10.00 -8.83 -4.84
N ALA A 470 10.73 -8.95 -5.95
CA ALA A 470 10.27 -9.74 -7.09
C ALA A 470 10.12 -11.23 -6.76
N HIS A 471 11.00 -11.78 -5.90
CA HIS A 471 10.85 -13.13 -5.37
C HIS A 471 9.58 -13.25 -4.53
N SER A 472 9.31 -12.25 -3.69
CA SER A 472 8.15 -12.17 -2.81
C SER A 472 6.80 -12.09 -3.54
N TRP A 473 6.81 -11.88 -4.86
CA TRP A 473 5.65 -11.86 -5.74
C TRP A 473 5.34 -13.22 -6.39
N GLY A 474 6.24 -14.20 -6.28
CA GLY A 474 5.98 -15.57 -6.72
C GLY A 474 6.10 -15.81 -8.23
N GLY A 475 6.88 -15.01 -8.97
CA GLY A 475 7.08 -15.24 -10.42
C GLY A 475 8.46 -14.87 -10.92
N LEU A 476 9.44 -14.71 -10.03
CA LEU A 476 10.83 -14.45 -10.37
C LEU A 476 11.53 -15.77 -10.74
N ASN A 477 12.16 -15.79 -11.91
CA ASN A 477 13.13 -16.83 -12.24
C ASN A 477 14.48 -16.47 -11.60
N LEU A 478 14.91 -17.28 -10.63
CA LEU A 478 16.14 -17.02 -9.87
C LEU A 478 17.43 -17.14 -10.69
N GLN A 479 17.41 -17.92 -11.78
CA GLN A 479 18.57 -18.09 -12.65
C GLN A 479 18.76 -16.88 -13.58
N THR A 480 17.67 -16.39 -14.18
CA THR A 480 17.72 -15.26 -15.11
C THR A 480 17.56 -13.92 -14.42
N GLN A 481 17.13 -13.89 -13.15
CA GLN A 481 16.74 -12.69 -12.40
C GLN A 481 15.69 -11.84 -13.13
N THR A 482 14.74 -12.49 -13.80
CA THR A 482 13.63 -11.85 -14.53
C THR A 482 12.30 -12.53 -14.24
N TRP A 483 11.19 -11.86 -14.55
CA TRP A 483 9.87 -12.50 -14.51
C TRP A 483 9.80 -13.75 -15.40
N ASP A 484 9.23 -14.82 -14.89
CA ASP A 484 9.07 -16.08 -15.62
C ASP A 484 7.93 -15.95 -16.64
N PRO A 485 8.22 -16.00 -17.96
CA PRO A 485 7.19 -15.85 -18.99
C PRO A 485 6.09 -16.92 -18.93
N ARG A 486 6.37 -18.10 -18.35
CA ARG A 486 5.38 -19.18 -18.16
C ARG A 486 4.33 -18.76 -17.14
N VAL A 487 4.76 -18.19 -16.01
CA VAL A 487 3.87 -17.66 -14.96
C VAL A 487 3.01 -16.54 -15.53
N LEU A 488 3.63 -15.58 -16.22
CA LEU A 488 2.91 -14.44 -16.78
C LEU A 488 1.84 -14.87 -17.79
N ARG A 489 2.17 -15.82 -18.69
CA ARG A 489 1.20 -16.38 -19.64
C ARG A 489 0.09 -17.16 -18.95
N ALA A 490 0.42 -17.98 -17.94
CA ALA A 490 -0.54 -18.78 -17.20
C ALA A 490 -1.58 -17.89 -16.46
N LEU A 491 -1.10 -16.81 -15.85
CA LEU A 491 -1.91 -15.87 -15.07
C LEU A 491 -2.47 -14.70 -15.90
N ARG A 492 -2.18 -14.66 -17.22
CA ARG A 492 -2.59 -13.60 -18.15
C ARG A 492 -2.13 -12.20 -17.73
N ILE A 493 -0.99 -12.12 -17.04
CA ILE A 493 -0.42 -10.85 -16.57
C ILE A 493 0.34 -10.17 -17.72
N PRO A 494 0.02 -8.91 -18.06
CA PRO A 494 0.74 -8.18 -19.09
C PRO A 494 2.15 -7.82 -18.60
N SER A 495 3.16 -8.48 -19.18
CA SER A 495 4.58 -8.23 -18.84
C SER A 495 4.98 -6.77 -19.01
N SER A 496 4.26 -6.04 -19.87
CA SER A 496 4.51 -4.65 -20.20
C SER A 496 4.16 -3.65 -19.10
N MET A 497 3.46 -4.09 -18.04
CA MET A 497 3.15 -3.30 -16.83
C MET A 497 4.06 -3.64 -15.64
N LEU A 498 4.77 -4.77 -15.70
CA LEU A 498 5.61 -5.22 -14.60
C LEU A 498 6.91 -4.41 -14.52
N PRO A 499 7.45 -4.20 -13.30
CA PRO A 499 8.73 -3.54 -13.12
C PRO A 499 9.86 -4.33 -13.76
N THR A 500 10.87 -3.62 -14.25
CA THR A 500 12.14 -4.25 -14.62
C THR A 500 12.90 -4.64 -13.37
N VAL A 501 13.18 -5.93 -13.20
CA VAL A 501 13.94 -6.42 -12.04
C VAL A 501 15.39 -5.95 -12.11
N LYS A 502 15.91 -5.39 -11.01
CA LYS A 502 17.29 -4.91 -10.87
C LYS A 502 17.96 -5.59 -9.67
N LYS A 503 19.30 -5.60 -9.67
CA LYS A 503 20.06 -6.06 -8.51
C LYS A 503 19.94 -5.04 -7.37
N PRO A 504 19.85 -5.46 -6.10
CA PRO A 504 19.94 -4.59 -4.94
C PRO A 504 21.10 -3.59 -5.03
N GLY A 505 20.86 -2.36 -4.57
CA GLY A 505 21.83 -1.27 -4.64
C GLY A 505 21.91 -0.54 -5.99
N THR A 506 21.34 -1.07 -7.08
CA THR A 506 21.36 -0.41 -8.40
C THR A 506 20.73 0.99 -8.32
N CYS A 507 21.43 2.03 -8.79
CA CYS A 507 20.85 3.36 -8.94
C CYS A 507 19.79 3.35 -10.05
N ILE A 508 18.57 3.76 -9.71
CA ILE A 508 17.41 3.77 -10.62
C ILE A 508 17.00 5.15 -11.10
N GLY A 509 17.54 6.20 -10.50
CA GLY A 509 17.17 7.58 -10.77
C GLY A 509 17.79 8.54 -9.77
N HIS A 510 17.38 9.80 -9.82
CA HIS A 510 17.81 10.82 -8.87
C HIS A 510 16.60 11.56 -8.30
N THR A 511 16.69 11.97 -7.04
CA THR A 511 15.64 12.73 -6.37
C THR A 511 15.22 13.97 -7.17
N SER A 512 13.91 14.13 -7.38
CA SER A 512 13.34 15.28 -8.07
C SER A 512 13.37 16.53 -7.19
N ALA A 513 13.26 17.69 -7.82
CA ALA A 513 12.91 18.92 -7.11
C ALA A 513 11.42 18.91 -6.75
N GLY A 514 10.97 19.90 -5.97
CA GLY A 514 9.55 20.08 -5.64
C GLY A 514 9.09 19.32 -4.40
N HIS A 515 7.76 19.15 -4.27
CA HIS A 515 7.14 18.48 -3.14
C HIS A 515 7.26 16.96 -3.21
N ALA A 516 7.34 16.39 -4.42
CA ALA A 516 7.59 14.97 -4.68
C ALA A 516 9.04 14.55 -4.35
N GLY A 517 9.94 15.53 -4.15
CA GLY A 517 11.24 15.28 -3.51
C GLY A 517 11.14 14.99 -2.00
N PHE A 518 9.94 15.05 -1.41
CA PHE A 518 9.64 14.82 0.02
C PHE A 518 10.43 15.69 1.03
N GLY A 519 11.15 16.71 0.57
CA GLY A 519 12.04 17.53 1.39
C GLY A 519 13.50 17.04 1.44
N LEU A 520 13.86 16.05 0.62
CA LEU A 520 15.25 15.67 0.35
C LEU A 520 15.89 16.64 -0.65
N PRO A 521 17.23 16.77 -0.65
CA PRO A 521 17.94 17.54 -1.68
C PRO A 521 17.73 16.90 -3.05
N ALA A 522 17.56 17.73 -4.09
CA ALA A 522 17.43 17.26 -5.47
C ALA A 522 18.75 16.67 -6.00
N ASN A 523 18.64 15.87 -7.05
CA ASN A 523 19.74 15.26 -7.78
C ASN A 523 20.63 14.34 -6.92
N LYS A 524 20.04 13.61 -5.97
CA LYS A 524 20.73 12.55 -5.20
C LYS A 524 20.38 11.18 -5.76
N PRO A 525 21.35 10.26 -5.91
CA PRO A 525 21.09 8.92 -6.41
C PRO A 525 20.12 8.16 -5.50
N VAL A 526 19.13 7.53 -6.12
CA VAL A 526 18.13 6.68 -5.46
C VAL A 526 18.41 5.23 -5.87
N CYS A 527 18.66 4.37 -4.88
CA CYS A 527 18.84 2.94 -5.12
C CYS A 527 17.50 2.25 -5.33
N VAL A 528 17.49 1.15 -6.09
CA VAL A 528 16.30 0.31 -6.24
C VAL A 528 15.77 -0.08 -4.86
N PRO A 529 14.47 0.10 -4.59
CA PRO A 529 13.90 -0.25 -3.30
C PRO A 529 13.97 -1.76 -3.03
N MET A 530 14.01 -2.15 -1.76
CA MET A 530 14.13 -3.56 -1.33
C MET A 530 13.12 -3.92 -0.24
N GLY A 531 12.94 -5.20 0.04
CA GLY A 531 12.11 -5.65 1.15
C GLY A 531 12.64 -5.18 2.52
N ASP A 532 11.74 -4.92 3.45
CA ASP A 532 12.04 -4.56 4.85
C ASP A 532 12.85 -5.65 5.57
N HIS A 533 12.45 -6.91 5.45
CA HIS A 533 13.08 -8.05 6.11
C HIS A 533 14.58 -8.22 5.74
N PRO A 534 14.98 -8.29 4.45
CA PRO A 534 16.39 -8.35 4.10
C PRO A 534 17.17 -7.09 4.55
N CYS A 535 16.55 -5.91 4.56
CA CYS A 535 17.17 -4.70 5.08
C CYS A 535 17.41 -4.77 6.60
N SER A 536 16.48 -5.30 7.38
CA SER A 536 16.71 -5.55 8.82
C SER A 536 17.89 -6.51 9.06
N VAL A 537 18.03 -7.58 8.24
CA VAL A 537 19.19 -8.48 8.34
C VAL A 537 20.49 -7.76 7.99
N LEU A 538 20.48 -6.90 6.95
CA LEU A 538 21.65 -6.09 6.60
C LEU A 538 22.06 -5.14 7.73
N ALA A 539 21.10 -4.46 8.36
CA ALA A 539 21.37 -3.59 9.50
C ALA A 539 22.02 -4.35 10.67
N ALA A 540 21.58 -5.58 10.93
CA ALA A 540 22.16 -6.45 11.95
C ALA A 540 23.61 -6.88 11.60
N LEU A 541 23.86 -7.22 10.33
CA LEU A 541 25.19 -7.58 9.83
C LEU A 541 26.19 -6.42 9.96
N SER A 542 25.79 -5.20 9.59
CA SER A 542 26.69 -4.04 9.57
C SER A 542 27.20 -3.67 10.97
N LYS A 543 26.36 -3.77 12.01
CA LYS A 543 26.80 -3.55 13.41
C LYS A 543 27.83 -4.57 13.89
N ARG A 544 27.88 -5.76 13.29
CA ARG A 544 28.81 -6.84 13.64
C ARG A 544 30.14 -6.71 12.91
N GLN A 545 30.14 -6.25 11.65
CA GLN A 545 31.35 -6.08 10.84
C GLN A 545 32.34 -5.07 11.43
N SER A 546 31.89 -4.18 12.33
CA SER A 546 32.76 -3.34 13.16
C SER A 546 33.65 -4.12 14.13
N GLN A 547 33.50 -5.45 14.23
CA GLN A 547 34.40 -6.36 14.95
C GLN A 547 35.27 -7.16 13.96
N PRO A 548 36.62 -7.13 14.08
CA PRO A 548 37.52 -7.81 13.15
C PRO A 548 37.28 -9.33 13.10
N GLY A 549 37.09 -9.90 11.90
CA GLY A 549 37.09 -11.34 11.66
C GLY A 549 35.72 -12.02 11.47
N SER A 550 34.60 -11.28 11.43
CA SER A 550 33.28 -11.91 11.26
C SER A 550 33.03 -12.35 9.81
N GLU A 551 32.98 -13.67 9.61
CA GLU A 551 32.45 -14.29 8.40
C GLU A 551 31.03 -13.79 8.08
N SER A 552 30.64 -13.86 6.80
CA SER A 552 29.37 -13.35 6.24
C SER A 552 28.14 -14.21 6.60
N ASN A 553 28.26 -15.07 7.61
CA ASN A 553 27.24 -16.00 8.07
C ASN A 553 26.70 -15.53 9.42
N LEU A 554 25.39 -15.30 9.50
CA LEU A 554 24.70 -14.77 10.67
C LEU A 554 23.28 -15.33 10.69
N THR A 555 22.77 -15.63 11.88
CA THR A 555 21.33 -15.82 12.10
C THR A 555 20.74 -14.61 12.85
N LEU A 556 19.72 -13.99 12.28
CA LEU A 556 18.89 -13.00 12.98
C LEU A 556 17.65 -13.71 13.52
N VAL A 557 17.41 -13.63 14.83
CA VAL A 557 16.16 -14.11 15.44
C VAL A 557 15.40 -12.92 16.03
N ASN A 558 14.16 -12.77 15.60
CA ASN A 558 13.26 -11.72 16.06
C ASN A 558 12.07 -12.36 16.77
N ILE A 559 11.90 -12.13 18.08
CA ILE A 559 10.70 -12.55 18.82
C ILE A 559 10.01 -11.28 19.34
N GLY A 560 9.03 -10.81 18.58
CA GLY A 560 8.12 -9.73 18.93
C GLY A 560 6.75 -10.29 19.30
N THR A 561 5.68 -9.75 18.71
CA THR A 561 4.33 -10.34 18.81
C THR A 561 4.30 -11.76 18.23
N SER A 562 4.85 -11.94 17.05
CA SER A 562 5.16 -13.22 16.42
C SER A 562 6.67 -13.50 16.47
N ALA A 563 7.14 -14.58 15.85
CA ALA A 563 8.56 -14.91 15.85
C ALA A 563 9.09 -15.26 14.46
N GLN A 564 10.34 -14.91 14.18
CA GLN A 564 11.01 -15.19 12.91
C GLN A 564 12.49 -15.44 13.14
N MET A 565 13.06 -16.36 12.36
CA MET A 565 14.49 -16.61 12.28
C MET A 565 14.93 -16.53 10.82
N ALA A 566 15.96 -15.74 10.56
CA ALA A 566 16.53 -15.52 9.24
C ALA A 566 18.03 -15.86 9.26
N MET A 567 18.40 -16.89 8.51
CA MET A 567 19.77 -17.37 8.37
C MET A 567 20.37 -16.84 7.07
N VAL A 568 21.53 -16.21 7.13
CA VAL A 568 22.31 -15.90 5.92
C VAL A 568 22.98 -17.18 5.45
N LEU A 569 22.64 -17.62 4.23
CA LEU A 569 23.07 -18.86 3.61
C LEU A 569 23.94 -18.59 2.39
N THR A 570 24.86 -19.51 2.11
CA THR A 570 25.63 -19.53 0.86
C THR A 570 24.94 -20.36 -0.22
N GLY A 571 25.34 -20.24 -1.49
CA GLY A 571 24.85 -21.14 -2.54
C GLY A 571 25.12 -22.62 -2.25
N ALA A 572 26.21 -22.94 -1.55
CA ALA A 572 26.52 -24.30 -1.12
C ALA A 572 25.51 -24.83 -0.08
N ASP A 573 25.05 -23.98 0.83
CA ASP A 573 24.03 -24.36 1.83
C ASP A 573 22.67 -24.59 1.17
N VAL A 574 22.29 -23.75 0.21
CA VAL A 574 21.06 -23.93 -0.58
C VAL A 574 21.13 -25.18 -1.47
N ALA A 575 22.29 -25.52 -2.00
CA ALA A 575 22.49 -26.75 -2.77
C ALA A 575 22.26 -28.01 -1.92
N LYS A 576 22.63 -28.00 -0.63
CA LYS A 576 22.33 -29.11 0.30
C LYS A 576 20.83 -29.35 0.43
N LEU A 577 20.03 -28.28 0.55
CA LEU A 577 18.57 -28.37 0.60
C LEU A 577 17.97 -28.97 -0.68
N SER A 578 18.53 -28.64 -1.84
CA SER A 578 18.01 -29.11 -3.13
C SER A 578 18.23 -30.62 -3.35
N SER A 579 19.12 -31.24 -2.58
CA SER A 579 19.41 -32.67 -2.63
C SER A 579 18.54 -33.52 -1.69
N SER A 580 17.77 -32.89 -0.79
CA SER A 580 16.92 -33.59 0.17
C SER A 580 15.50 -33.82 -0.37
N ARG A 581 14.85 -34.90 0.07
CA ARG A 581 13.48 -35.29 -0.37
C ARG A 581 12.42 -34.24 0.01
N GLU A 582 12.69 -33.39 1.00
CA GLU A 582 11.81 -32.32 1.48
C GLU A 582 11.69 -31.16 0.47
N ALA A 583 12.63 -31.02 -0.47
CA ALA A 583 12.58 -30.02 -1.53
C ALA A 583 11.41 -30.22 -2.51
N GLN A 584 10.76 -31.38 -2.50
CA GLN A 584 9.62 -31.70 -3.37
C GLN A 584 8.26 -31.26 -2.80
N ASP A 585 8.17 -30.91 -1.51
CA ASP A 585 6.92 -30.55 -0.83
C ASP A 585 6.89 -29.08 -0.35
N GLN A 586 7.46 -28.17 -1.17
CA GLN A 586 7.57 -26.74 -0.85
C GLN A 586 6.23 -26.00 -0.73
N GLY A 587 5.11 -26.65 -1.06
CA GLY A 587 3.77 -26.09 -0.86
C GLY A 587 3.47 -25.79 0.62
N ASN A 588 3.98 -26.63 1.52
CA ASN A 588 3.67 -26.60 2.96
C ASN A 588 4.92 -26.46 3.86
N SER A 589 6.06 -26.03 3.34
CA SER A 589 7.25 -25.82 4.18
C SER A 589 7.13 -24.54 5.03
N SER A 590 7.43 -24.65 6.32
CA SER A 590 7.60 -23.53 7.25
C SER A 590 8.91 -22.75 7.03
N PHE A 591 9.77 -23.24 6.14
CA PHE A 591 11.07 -22.66 5.80
C PHE A 591 11.12 -22.19 4.35
N GLU A 592 11.50 -20.93 4.15
CA GLU A 592 11.58 -20.32 2.83
C GLU A 592 13.01 -19.87 2.52
N VAL A 593 13.53 -20.16 1.33
CA VAL A 593 14.82 -19.66 0.87
C VAL A 593 14.59 -18.53 -0.13
N ARG A 594 15.06 -17.33 0.23
CA ARG A 594 14.91 -16.10 -0.55
C ARG A 594 16.26 -15.62 -1.07
N PRO A 595 16.34 -14.94 -2.23
CA PRO A 595 17.52 -14.17 -2.60
C PRO A 595 17.87 -13.15 -1.51
N PHE A 596 19.16 -12.92 -1.29
CA PHE A 596 19.63 -11.85 -0.40
C PHE A 596 20.33 -10.74 -1.17
N LEU A 597 20.68 -9.66 -0.47
CA LEU A 597 21.18 -8.41 -1.06
C LEU A 597 22.59 -8.53 -1.67
N PHE A 598 23.26 -9.67 -1.48
CA PHE A 598 24.60 -9.95 -1.99
C PHE A 598 24.59 -11.11 -2.99
N GLU A 599 25.54 -11.11 -3.92
CA GLU A 599 25.73 -12.24 -4.84
C GLU A 599 26.08 -13.52 -4.08
N ASP A 600 25.53 -14.64 -4.54
CA ASP A 600 25.68 -15.97 -3.92
C ASP A 600 25.37 -15.99 -2.41
N ARG A 601 24.39 -15.18 -2.00
CA ARG A 601 23.81 -15.20 -0.65
C ARG A 601 22.30 -15.27 -0.70
N PHE A 602 21.76 -15.97 0.28
CA PHE A 602 20.33 -16.23 0.43
C PHE A 602 19.90 -16.03 1.88
N LEU A 603 18.62 -15.81 2.10
CA LEU A 603 18.01 -15.85 3.42
C LEU A 603 17.16 -17.10 3.56
N GLY A 604 17.53 -17.99 4.46
CA GLY A 604 16.67 -19.07 4.95
C GLY A 604 15.80 -18.56 6.08
N VAL A 605 14.49 -18.55 5.90
CA VAL A 605 13.55 -17.89 6.81
C VAL A 605 12.56 -18.90 7.39
N ALA A 606 12.59 -19.07 8.70
CA ALA A 606 11.54 -19.71 9.49
C ALA A 606 10.67 -18.62 10.11
N ALA A 607 9.34 -18.69 9.94
CA ALA A 607 8.43 -17.68 10.47
C ALA A 607 7.26 -18.34 11.20
N SER A 608 7.17 -18.07 12.51
CA SER A 608 6.19 -18.58 13.44
C SER A 608 5.10 -17.54 13.72
N LEU A 609 3.83 -17.93 13.71
CA LEU A 609 2.71 -17.11 14.20
C LEU A 609 2.77 -16.96 15.73
N SER A 610 3.42 -17.89 16.41
CA SER A 610 3.63 -17.89 17.86
C SER A 610 4.92 -17.19 18.25
N GLY A 611 4.79 -16.16 19.08
CA GLY A 611 5.87 -15.41 19.68
C GLY A 611 5.44 -14.84 21.03
N GLY A 612 5.68 -13.55 21.25
CA GLY A 612 5.24 -12.84 22.45
C GLY A 612 3.73 -12.84 22.65
N ASN A 613 2.91 -12.95 21.58
CA ASN A 613 1.46 -13.09 21.68
C ASN A 613 1.03 -14.30 22.51
N THR A 614 1.78 -15.40 22.45
CA THR A 614 1.45 -16.65 23.14
C THR A 614 1.81 -16.53 24.62
N PHE A 615 2.90 -15.83 24.93
CA PHE A 615 3.25 -15.51 26.32
C PHE A 615 2.31 -14.46 26.93
N ALA A 616 1.90 -13.46 26.14
CA ALA A 616 0.90 -12.47 26.53
C ALA A 616 -0.47 -13.13 26.81
N TRP A 617 -0.88 -14.07 25.96
CA TRP A 617 -2.06 -14.90 26.23
C TRP A 617 -1.93 -15.63 27.58
N LEU A 618 -0.78 -16.24 27.87
CA LEU A 618 -0.56 -16.90 29.17
C LEU A 618 -0.72 -15.92 30.34
N VAL A 619 -0.12 -14.73 30.25
CA VAL A 619 -0.28 -13.65 31.26
C VAL A 619 -1.75 -13.31 31.48
N GLN A 620 -2.51 -13.13 30.40
CA GLN A 620 -3.94 -12.85 30.47
C GLN A 620 -4.73 -13.99 31.12
N GLN A 621 -4.37 -15.25 30.87
CA GLN A 621 -5.03 -16.38 31.53
C GLN A 621 -4.81 -16.36 33.05
N TRP A 622 -3.61 -16.00 33.52
CA TRP A 622 -3.35 -15.89 34.96
C TRP A 622 -4.11 -14.74 35.61
N GLN A 623 -4.25 -13.61 34.92
CA GLN A 623 -5.08 -12.49 35.37
C GLN A 623 -6.54 -12.95 35.53
N GLN A 624 -7.09 -13.58 34.50
CA GLN A 624 -8.46 -14.11 34.50
C GLN A 624 -8.69 -15.12 35.63
N TRP A 625 -7.80 -16.08 35.84
CA TRP A 625 -7.95 -17.03 36.96
C TRP A 625 -7.85 -16.38 38.34
N THR A 626 -7.06 -15.32 38.47
CA THR A 626 -6.97 -14.56 39.74
C THR A 626 -8.29 -13.85 40.04
N GLU A 627 -8.93 -13.31 39.01
CA GLU A 627 -10.27 -12.71 39.07
C GLU A 627 -11.36 -13.75 39.39
N GLU A 628 -11.36 -14.89 38.68
CA GLU A 628 -12.30 -16.00 38.92
C GLU A 628 -12.21 -16.54 40.36
N MET A 629 -11.01 -16.54 40.94
CA MET A 629 -10.77 -16.96 42.32
C MET A 629 -11.06 -15.87 43.37
N GLY A 630 -11.44 -14.66 42.95
CA GLY A 630 -11.76 -13.53 43.82
C GLY A 630 -10.55 -12.96 44.57
N LEU A 631 -9.36 -13.08 44.00
CA LEU A 631 -8.11 -12.58 44.60
C LEU A 631 -7.75 -11.17 44.16
N THR A 632 -8.41 -10.63 43.14
CA THR A 632 -8.30 -9.23 42.70
C THR A 632 -9.49 -8.39 43.19
N PRO A 633 -9.27 -7.15 43.64
CA PRO A 633 -10.35 -6.23 43.96
C PRO A 633 -11.17 -5.91 42.70
N SER A 634 -12.50 -5.92 42.81
CA SER A 634 -13.43 -5.63 41.72
C SER A 634 -13.54 -4.13 41.34
N SER A 635 -12.50 -3.33 41.57
CA SER A 635 -12.48 -1.90 41.25
C SER A 635 -11.70 -1.63 39.96
N ASN A 636 -12.41 -1.36 38.88
CA ASN A 636 -11.85 -0.97 37.58
C ASN A 636 -11.51 0.54 37.50
N ASP A 637 -11.15 1.17 38.62
CA ASP A 637 -10.82 2.61 38.68
C ASP A 637 -9.32 2.89 38.46
N ASP A 638 -8.58 1.89 37.96
CA ASP A 638 -7.16 2.05 37.70
C ASP A 638 -6.94 2.79 36.38
N ASP A 639 -6.23 3.91 36.45
CA ASP A 639 -5.75 4.59 35.25
C ASP A 639 -4.81 3.66 34.44
N GLU A 640 -4.72 3.90 33.13
CA GLU A 640 -4.02 3.05 32.16
C GLU A 640 -2.58 2.70 32.56
N GLU A 641 -1.87 3.64 33.18
CA GLU A 641 -0.49 3.46 33.68
C GLU A 641 -0.40 2.41 34.80
N GLN A 642 -1.37 2.40 35.73
CA GLN A 642 -1.40 1.45 36.84
C GLN A 642 -1.76 0.04 36.35
N ALA A 643 -2.65 -0.05 35.36
CA ALA A 643 -2.97 -1.31 34.70
C ALA A 643 -1.74 -1.89 33.98
N ALA A 644 -1.02 -1.07 33.21
CA ALA A 644 0.21 -1.48 32.53
C ALA A 644 1.31 -1.91 33.51
N GLN A 645 1.47 -1.19 34.62
CA GLN A 645 2.45 -1.54 35.66
C GLN A 645 2.14 -2.90 36.30
N ARG A 646 0.88 -3.17 36.65
CA ARG A 646 0.48 -4.48 37.19
C ARG A 646 0.68 -5.60 36.18
N GLU A 647 0.35 -5.36 34.91
CA GLU A 647 0.62 -6.34 33.86
C GLU A 647 2.12 -6.66 33.80
N ALA A 648 2.98 -5.64 33.81
CA ALA A 648 4.44 -5.79 33.80
C ALA A 648 4.96 -6.59 35.01
N GLU A 649 4.38 -6.41 36.20
CA GLU A 649 4.70 -7.20 37.39
C GLU A 649 4.35 -8.68 37.23
N ILE A 650 3.23 -9.00 36.58
CA ILE A 650 2.84 -10.38 36.29
C ILE A 650 3.81 -11.02 35.29
N TYR A 651 4.19 -10.31 34.22
CA TYR A 651 5.26 -10.78 33.31
C TYR A 651 6.53 -11.11 34.09
N ALA A 652 7.03 -10.17 34.89
CA ALA A 652 8.25 -10.36 35.67
C ALA A 652 8.14 -11.55 36.63
N ARG A 653 6.98 -11.73 37.27
CA ARG A 653 6.72 -12.86 38.18
C ARG A 653 6.74 -14.20 37.47
N LEU A 654 6.04 -14.33 36.33
CA LEU A 654 6.00 -15.58 35.57
C LEU A 654 7.37 -15.95 35.00
N ILE A 655 8.12 -14.96 34.49
CA ILE A 655 9.50 -15.15 34.02
C ILE A 655 10.38 -15.65 35.19
N GLY A 656 10.33 -14.98 36.34
CA GLY A 656 11.11 -15.36 37.53
C GLY A 656 10.79 -16.76 38.06
N LEU A 657 9.51 -17.15 38.06
CA LEU A 657 9.09 -18.51 38.42
C LEU A 657 9.55 -19.54 37.38
N GLY A 658 9.51 -19.20 36.10
CA GLY A 658 9.99 -20.06 35.01
C GLY A 658 11.50 -20.32 35.07
N LEU A 659 12.30 -19.32 35.44
CA LEU A 659 13.75 -19.48 35.66
C LEU A 659 14.08 -20.45 36.80
N GLN A 660 13.15 -20.73 37.71
CA GLN A 660 13.32 -21.73 38.77
C GLN A 660 12.96 -23.15 38.32
N ARG A 661 12.44 -23.31 37.09
CA ARG A 661 11.88 -24.56 36.55
C ARG A 661 12.39 -24.87 35.13
N GLU A 662 13.61 -24.43 34.80
CA GLU A 662 14.19 -24.60 33.45
C GLU A 662 14.39 -26.07 33.04
N ASP A 663 14.37 -26.99 33.99
CA ASP A 663 14.54 -28.45 33.85
C ASP A 663 13.20 -29.21 33.78
N THR A 664 12.07 -28.51 33.79
CA THR A 664 10.74 -29.12 33.74
C THR A 664 10.61 -30.12 32.58
N GLU A 665 10.00 -31.28 32.84
CA GLU A 665 9.68 -32.28 31.80
C GLU A 665 8.48 -31.87 30.94
N LEU A 666 7.70 -30.87 31.37
CA LEU A 666 6.49 -30.40 30.71
C LEU A 666 6.83 -29.82 29.32
N THR A 667 6.17 -30.28 28.26
CA THR A 667 6.41 -29.77 26.90
C THR A 667 5.21 -28.97 26.43
N PHE A 668 5.42 -27.72 26.01
CA PHE A 668 4.36 -26.87 25.45
C PHE A 668 4.60 -26.73 23.94
N VAL A 669 3.62 -27.11 23.12
CA VAL A 669 3.61 -26.79 21.68
C VAL A 669 2.83 -25.49 21.49
N PRO A 670 3.47 -24.40 21.06
CA PRO A 670 2.93 -23.04 21.21
C PRO A 670 1.97 -22.62 20.08
N THR A 671 1.52 -23.54 19.21
CA THR A 671 0.70 -23.25 18.02
C THR A 671 -0.78 -22.99 18.35
N LEU A 672 -1.05 -22.11 19.33
CA LEU A 672 -2.43 -21.78 19.76
C LEU A 672 -3.25 -21.08 18.67
N ASN A 673 -2.59 -20.38 17.75
CA ASN A 673 -3.21 -19.64 16.65
C ASN A 673 -3.06 -20.36 15.29
N GLY A 674 -2.81 -21.67 15.29
CA GLY A 674 -2.29 -22.35 14.10
C GLY A 674 -0.83 -22.00 13.83
N GLU A 675 -0.34 -22.44 12.67
CA GLU A 675 0.97 -22.09 12.15
C GLU A 675 0.91 -21.80 10.65
N ARG A 676 1.89 -21.08 10.09
CA ARG A 676 1.84 -20.69 8.66
C ARG A 676 1.74 -21.86 7.69
N ALA A 677 2.41 -22.96 8.01
CA ALA A 677 2.40 -24.19 7.22
C ALA A 677 1.19 -25.09 7.52
N ASP A 678 0.58 -24.93 8.70
CA ASP A 678 -0.56 -25.71 9.17
C ASP A 678 -1.50 -24.80 9.99
N PRO A 679 -2.41 -24.07 9.33
CA PRO A 679 -3.32 -23.14 10.01
C PRO A 679 -4.27 -23.83 11.00
N ASP A 680 -4.50 -25.13 10.86
CA ASP A 680 -5.37 -25.92 11.73
C ASP A 680 -4.61 -26.50 12.94
N ALA A 681 -3.29 -26.26 13.04
CA ALA A 681 -2.49 -26.70 14.17
C ALA A 681 -3.04 -26.14 15.49
N THR A 682 -3.08 -26.98 16.53
CA THR A 682 -3.51 -26.57 17.86
C THR A 682 -2.40 -26.75 18.89
N GLY A 683 -2.32 -25.80 19.82
CA GLY A 683 -1.37 -25.89 20.93
C GLY A 683 -1.74 -27.01 21.88
N ARG A 684 -0.72 -27.60 22.51
CA ARG A 684 -0.89 -28.71 23.46
C ARG A 684 0.18 -28.68 24.54
N ILE A 685 -0.17 -29.19 25.71
CA ILE A 685 0.79 -29.46 26.77
C ILE A 685 0.91 -30.96 26.96
N VAL A 686 2.15 -31.46 26.97
CA VAL A 686 2.48 -32.88 26.99
C VAL A 686 3.35 -33.18 28.21
N LYS A 687 3.30 -34.44 28.70
CA LYS A 687 4.04 -34.93 29.89
C LYS A 687 3.59 -34.27 31.20
N LEU A 688 2.31 -33.94 31.30
CA LEU A 688 1.71 -33.48 32.55
C LEU A 688 1.70 -34.60 33.60
N ARG A 689 2.15 -34.26 34.81
CA ARG A 689 2.11 -35.08 36.02
C ARG A 689 1.60 -34.21 37.16
N MET A 690 1.19 -34.83 38.27
CA MET A 690 0.69 -34.12 39.45
C MET A 690 1.72 -33.16 40.09
N ASN A 691 3.01 -33.30 39.76
CA ASN A 691 4.12 -32.59 40.40
C ASN A 691 4.85 -31.57 39.49
N ASN A 692 4.44 -31.38 38.23
CA ASN A 692 5.10 -30.48 37.27
C ASN A 692 4.11 -29.49 36.60
N TRP A 693 3.12 -29.02 37.37
CA TRP A 693 2.05 -28.12 36.91
C TRP A 693 2.05 -26.77 37.64
N SER A 694 3.23 -26.26 38.03
CA SER A 694 3.32 -24.93 38.61
C SER A 694 3.28 -23.83 37.52
N MET A 695 3.00 -22.58 37.92
CA MET A 695 3.19 -21.40 37.06
C MET A 695 4.58 -21.37 36.41
N GLY A 696 5.60 -21.75 37.16
CA GLY A 696 6.97 -21.84 36.67
C GLY A 696 7.16 -22.92 35.62
N ASP A 697 6.59 -24.12 35.83
CA ASP A 697 6.65 -25.21 34.85
C ASP A 697 6.00 -24.81 33.53
N ILE A 698 4.80 -24.22 33.57
CA ILE A 698 4.08 -23.79 32.37
C ILE A 698 4.84 -22.67 31.64
N SER A 699 5.34 -21.68 32.37
CA SER A 699 6.09 -20.55 31.79
C SER A 699 7.41 -21.03 31.14
N ALA A 700 8.14 -21.92 31.81
CA ALA A 700 9.37 -22.53 31.27
C ALA A 700 9.07 -23.41 30.06
N ALA A 701 8.06 -24.27 30.13
CA ALA A 701 7.65 -25.10 29.01
C ALA A 701 7.21 -24.29 27.78
N LEU A 702 6.47 -23.19 27.99
CA LEU A 702 6.03 -22.30 26.92
C LEU A 702 7.20 -21.57 26.25
N CYS A 703 8.08 -20.93 27.02
CA CYS A 703 9.24 -20.23 26.45
C CYS A 703 10.18 -21.19 25.72
N ARG A 704 10.42 -22.39 26.28
CA ARG A 704 11.15 -23.46 25.58
C ARG A 704 10.46 -23.86 24.29
N GLY A 705 9.14 -24.07 24.35
CA GLY A 705 8.30 -24.43 23.20
C GLY A 705 8.34 -23.39 22.08
N LEU A 706 8.33 -22.09 22.40
CA LEU A 706 8.46 -21.00 21.42
C LEU A 706 9.79 -21.07 20.67
N VAL A 707 10.89 -21.30 21.39
CA VAL A 707 12.23 -21.47 20.79
C VAL A 707 12.30 -22.76 19.98
N ASP A 708 11.88 -23.88 20.55
CA ASP A 708 11.92 -25.18 19.87
C ASP A 708 11.04 -25.20 18.61
N ASN A 709 9.89 -24.50 18.60
CA ASN A 709 9.04 -24.37 17.42
C ASN A 709 9.79 -23.70 16.26
N LEU A 710 10.53 -22.61 16.52
CA LEU A 710 11.34 -21.94 15.49
C LEU A 710 12.43 -22.85 14.93
N PHE A 711 13.15 -23.57 15.80
CA PHE A 711 14.21 -24.48 15.35
C PHE A 711 13.65 -25.70 14.62
N ALA A 712 12.48 -26.21 15.01
CA ALA A 712 11.82 -27.32 14.33
C ALA A 712 11.39 -26.97 12.90
N MET A 713 11.18 -25.68 12.61
CA MET A 713 10.91 -25.21 11.25
C MET A 713 12.16 -25.24 10.35
N ILE A 714 13.36 -25.33 10.90
CA ILE A 714 14.62 -25.32 10.13
C ILE A 714 14.89 -26.74 9.61
N PRO A 715 15.15 -26.91 8.29
CA PRO A 715 15.51 -28.20 7.71
C PRO A 715 16.69 -28.83 8.44
N THR A 716 16.66 -30.16 8.58
CA THR A 716 17.64 -30.91 9.38
C THR A 716 19.07 -30.63 8.91
N GLU A 717 19.28 -30.47 7.60
CA GLU A 717 20.57 -30.17 6.98
C GLU A 717 21.16 -28.81 7.40
N LEU A 718 20.32 -27.87 7.85
CA LEU A 718 20.71 -26.53 8.28
C LEU A 718 20.70 -26.36 9.81
N GLN A 719 20.19 -27.33 10.59
CA GLN A 719 20.12 -27.17 12.05
C GLN A 719 21.49 -27.01 12.69
N THR A 720 22.50 -27.78 12.26
CA THR A 720 23.88 -27.61 12.74
C THR A 720 24.44 -26.24 12.40
N LEU A 721 24.10 -25.70 11.21
CA LEU A 721 24.52 -24.36 10.82
C LEU A 721 23.85 -23.29 11.69
N ALA A 722 22.55 -23.43 12.00
CA ALA A 722 21.83 -22.51 12.87
C ALA A 722 22.41 -22.43 14.28
N SER A 723 22.86 -23.56 14.83
CA SER A 723 23.49 -23.64 16.16
C SER A 723 24.92 -23.10 16.20
N ALA A 724 25.66 -23.24 15.09
CA ALA A 724 27.06 -22.80 14.99
C ALA A 724 27.20 -21.32 14.59
N GLN A 725 26.23 -20.76 13.87
CA GLN A 725 26.29 -19.37 13.41
C GLN A 725 26.15 -18.39 14.58
N PRO A 726 26.87 -17.25 14.53
CA PRO A 726 26.56 -16.15 15.42
C PRO A 726 25.11 -15.69 15.26
N MET A 727 24.51 -15.32 16.38
CA MET A 727 23.09 -14.99 16.42
C MET A 727 22.88 -13.56 16.94
N ILE A 728 22.07 -12.78 16.24
CA ILE A 728 21.57 -11.50 16.73
C ILE A 728 20.12 -11.70 17.13
N GLY A 729 19.80 -11.41 18.40
CA GLY A 729 18.45 -11.48 18.93
C GLY A 729 17.80 -10.10 19.01
N THR A 730 16.62 -9.94 18.41
CA THR A 730 15.81 -8.72 18.47
C THR A 730 14.37 -9.02 18.87
N GLY A 731 13.58 -7.96 19.04
CA GLY A 731 12.15 -8.03 19.34
C GLY A 731 11.87 -7.92 20.83
N ASN A 732 10.83 -7.16 21.16
CA ASN A 732 10.54 -6.79 22.55
C ASN A 732 10.30 -8.01 23.46
N ALA A 733 9.69 -9.08 22.94
CA ALA A 733 9.48 -10.29 23.74
C ALA A 733 10.81 -10.97 24.07
N LEU A 734 11.72 -11.14 23.10
CA LEU A 734 13.05 -11.70 23.37
C LEU A 734 13.87 -10.81 24.31
N VAL A 735 13.93 -9.50 24.03
CA VAL A 735 14.80 -8.56 24.77
C VAL A 735 14.36 -8.41 26.24
N ARG A 736 13.05 -8.48 26.52
CA ARG A 736 12.50 -8.30 27.88
C ARG A 736 12.27 -9.62 28.64
N ASN A 737 12.44 -10.78 28.01
CA ASN A 737 12.16 -12.08 28.61
C ASN A 737 13.44 -12.92 28.74
N GLU A 738 14.04 -12.90 29.93
CA GLU A 738 15.25 -13.66 30.24
C GLU A 738 15.08 -15.17 30.03
N LEU A 739 13.86 -15.70 30.19
CA LEU A 739 13.59 -17.12 29.99
C LEU A 739 13.68 -17.52 28.50
N LEU A 740 13.18 -16.68 27.59
CA LEU A 740 13.37 -16.87 26.14
C LEU A 740 14.86 -16.81 25.78
N GLN A 741 15.59 -15.84 26.32
CA GLN A 741 17.04 -15.70 26.10
C GLN A 741 17.78 -16.95 26.57
N ARG A 742 17.43 -17.49 27.76
CA ARG A 742 18.04 -18.69 28.32
C ARG A 742 17.81 -19.92 27.44
N PHE A 743 16.59 -20.14 26.95
CA PHE A 743 16.32 -21.28 26.08
C PHE A 743 16.96 -21.12 24.69
N LEU A 744 17.04 -19.90 24.17
CA LEU A 744 17.76 -19.62 22.93
C LEU A 744 19.26 -19.91 23.06
N LEU A 745 19.89 -19.48 24.14
CA LEU A 745 21.31 -19.76 24.42
C LEU A 745 21.63 -21.26 24.44
N ARG A 746 20.70 -22.10 24.93
CA ARG A 746 20.86 -23.56 24.96
C ARG A 746 20.83 -24.22 23.57
N ARG A 747 20.36 -23.52 22.54
CA ARG A 747 20.34 -24.00 21.16
C ARG A 747 21.62 -23.69 20.39
N LEU A 748 22.49 -22.85 20.95
CA LEU A 748 23.75 -22.45 20.31
C LEU A 748 24.91 -23.30 20.80
N ASP A 749 25.83 -23.63 19.89
CA ASP A 749 27.07 -24.35 20.23
C ASP A 749 27.97 -23.50 21.14
N GLN A 750 27.92 -22.18 20.96
CA GLN A 750 28.63 -21.19 21.75
C GLN A 750 27.65 -20.15 22.29
N PRO A 751 27.28 -20.19 23.59
CA PRO A 751 26.34 -19.24 24.18
C PRO A 751 26.76 -17.77 24.01
N GLN A 752 28.06 -17.47 24.02
CA GLN A 752 28.62 -16.14 23.79
C GLN A 752 28.36 -15.58 22.37
N ALA A 753 27.87 -16.40 21.45
CA ALA A 753 27.59 -16.01 20.07
C ALA A 753 26.23 -15.30 19.93
N LEU A 754 25.38 -15.27 20.96
CA LEU A 754 24.14 -14.50 20.99
C LEU A 754 24.41 -13.04 21.40
N HIS A 755 24.02 -12.11 20.53
CA HIS A 755 24.05 -10.68 20.82
C HIS A 755 22.64 -10.11 20.76
N LEU A 756 22.14 -9.63 21.89
CA LEU A 756 20.84 -8.98 21.96
C LEU A 756 20.95 -7.52 21.51
N GLN A 757 19.99 -7.08 20.73
CA GLN A 757 19.84 -5.69 20.32
C GLN A 757 18.39 -5.26 20.46
N THR A 758 18.17 -4.00 20.84
CA THR A 758 16.83 -3.43 20.99
C THR A 758 16.08 -3.38 19.65
N ALA A 759 16.77 -3.15 18.53
CA ALA A 759 16.20 -3.23 17.18
C ALA A 759 17.25 -3.46 16.07
N ALA A 760 16.83 -4.17 15.03
CA ALA A 760 17.48 -4.23 13.71
C ALA A 760 16.66 -3.39 12.72
N ASP A 761 17.02 -2.11 12.64
CA ASP A 761 16.25 -1.09 11.93
C ASP A 761 16.37 -1.23 10.40
N ALA A 762 15.28 -1.60 9.74
CA ALA A 762 15.26 -1.79 8.29
C ALA A 762 15.66 -0.52 7.54
N ALA A 763 15.27 0.67 8.03
CA ALA A 763 15.67 1.95 7.45
C ALA A 763 17.19 2.15 7.45
N VAL A 764 17.89 1.68 8.50
CA VAL A 764 19.36 1.69 8.54
C VAL A 764 19.91 0.75 7.47
N GLY A 765 19.38 -0.48 7.37
CA GLY A 765 19.76 -1.42 6.31
C GLY A 765 19.58 -0.82 4.91
N ALA A 766 18.44 -0.19 4.65
CA ALA A 766 18.16 0.50 3.39
C ALA A 766 19.21 1.59 3.10
N SER A 767 19.56 2.41 4.10
CA SER A 767 20.55 3.48 3.93
C SER A 767 21.94 2.99 3.52
N LEU A 768 22.30 1.75 3.87
CA LEU A 768 23.62 1.15 3.60
C LEU A 768 23.72 0.49 2.22
N THR A 769 22.61 0.39 1.49
CA THR A 769 22.55 -0.28 0.18
C THR A 769 23.34 0.38 -0.95
N PRO A 770 23.58 1.71 -0.99
CA PRO A 770 24.49 2.32 -1.96
C PRO A 770 25.92 1.74 -1.88
N SER A 771 26.33 1.26 -0.70
CA SER A 771 27.64 0.65 -0.48
C SER A 771 27.76 -0.76 -1.10
N LEU A 772 26.67 -1.36 -1.58
CA LEU A 772 26.66 -2.68 -2.22
C LEU A 772 27.23 -2.66 -3.65
N LEU A 773 27.15 -1.54 -4.37
CA LEU A 773 27.58 -1.42 -5.76
C LEU A 773 29.10 -1.39 -5.95
N GLY A 774 29.88 -1.20 -4.89
CA GLY A 774 31.34 -1.07 -4.98
C GLY A 774 32.09 -2.38 -5.20
N GLY A 775 31.42 -3.54 -5.27
CA GLY A 775 32.07 -4.87 -5.28
C GLY A 775 32.94 -5.14 -4.04
N ARG A 776 32.90 -4.23 -3.07
CA ARG A 776 33.48 -4.30 -1.76
C ARG A 776 32.28 -4.43 -0.83
N PRO A 777 32.05 -5.58 -0.16
CA PRO A 777 31.15 -5.56 0.98
C PRO A 777 31.72 -4.50 1.89
N VAL A 778 30.99 -3.39 2.07
CA VAL A 778 31.21 -2.33 3.06
C VAL A 778 32.58 -2.50 3.72
N VAL A 779 33.65 -2.09 3.03
CA VAL A 779 34.98 -2.06 3.63
C VAL A 779 34.93 -0.86 4.54
N LEU A 780 34.33 -1.03 5.72
CA LEU A 780 34.62 -0.23 6.90
C LEU A 780 35.90 -0.84 7.47
N ASN A 781 37.03 -0.48 6.88
CA ASN A 781 38.37 -0.68 7.40
C ASN A 781 39.26 0.31 6.64
N VAL A 782 39.76 1.36 7.29
CA VAL A 782 40.88 1.32 8.24
C VAL A 782 40.68 2.39 9.30
#